data_AF-A0A2E8H252-F1
#
_entry.id   AF-A0A2E8H252-F1
#
_cell.length_a   1.000
_cell.length_b   1.000
_cell.length_c   1.000
_cell.angle_alpha   90.00
_cell.angle_beta   90.00
_cell.angle_gamma   90.00
#
_symmetry.space_group_name_H-M   'P 1'
#
loop_
_entity.id
_entity.type
_entity.pdbx_description
1 polymer ?
#
loop_
_entity_poly.entity_id
_entity_poly.type
_entity_poly.pdbx_seq_one_letter_code
_entity_poly.pdbx_strand_id
1 'polypeptide(L)'
;MLIHRGHQDPSVDVVSSRPTVGLLVWVGMAALLSALLTVAPVHGQLSALNIPGDIEWKDAQQAPFNPVNFFESVDFKIDNGIAPLDTTLWLPLPAIPDEIQTEDDFNFFDRQTFDAFTRHVSRDSVFAISAVLATDGGTLIAEGALLLAPHDDFPRTVETVRQLQAAGIDSLQALVNLGHAVLGPRDPQVRFENWLRSPTIYERQLNNRQKRDLLEALIDLDPINSFRRVDGKNRPVEKRAVVIIMDLTRQFPIGLVRFYPRPEDNPIPMAAYGLEIHDGITYKRGQEESVSQGRVGSNYLGLGGEVTVTEGTVPVFRQLAISQSNTVDTVAFRMDPPKYMQQFKFRSLTGIDYDIAEFEVFNEGYPPAAVYLSKPLPLDPAGIPAMQSYLDGDLGQRAELDQLQGGTLGRITWDEEKLGDPEASTATVNIQTGFTPEPLVLIRLNRNGDQVEWRPDAMVVDHREGSTTEGEPVILDDPLLRSAARDIWNALTDEERAAAQTTFPEYSDPTTVPAANKRDRQSNDLPRLADPVFWSGFQPVTNGQRINVPGERPFFQIRIDFTSEDYRSATAVRNLRIEQLFPPILREAVAEIVPAADVAAGLDTLFTYAVRPRFRDGDPGFNRIRIPTPTVVSEVQSVEFAYGRESIERSEAVPFETIARTQELFVLGIPRVDPSISQNDSLVVLVKFRGRVLNVKTNFTGHVFLDTVGAGPSTDYSNIIFLTDEDASGSIDTLQTILPQRILQGDVLAFTEDMSDRNTLDVVTSVAHAIDDVVQRLRVEPNPFTPNSDGVNDASRITYDILRVVEDVPVTLEVYDLSGRAVRSWTNDRAVGSFAEEWDGTDNSGNHVPPGLYLLKVTGDTDTGDIVSTRVVSVVY
;
A
#
# COMPACT_ATOMS: atom_id res chain seq x y z
N MET A 1 35.40 8.66 58.69
CA MET A 1 35.42 9.47 59.93
C MET A 1 34.13 10.26 59.98
N LEU A 2 33.37 10.05 61.05
CA LEU A 2 32.11 10.69 61.51
C LEU A 2 32.17 12.25 61.34
N ILE A 3 31.13 13.10 61.23
CA ILE A 3 29.67 13.07 61.42
C ILE A 3 29.11 14.52 61.24
N HIS A 4 27.77 14.66 61.11
CA HIS A 4 26.87 15.82 61.37
C HIS A 4 26.62 16.85 60.26
N ARG A 5 25.39 16.99 59.72
CA ARG A 5 24.06 17.40 60.26
C ARG A 5 23.95 18.89 60.63
N GLY A 6 22.95 19.56 60.07
CA GLY A 6 22.33 20.77 60.65
C GLY A 6 21.46 21.58 59.71
N HIS A 7 20.14 21.34 59.75
CA HIS A 7 19.05 22.16 59.21
C HIS A 7 19.12 23.65 59.63
N GLN A 8 18.60 24.58 58.81
CA GLN A 8 17.29 25.24 58.96
C GLN A 8 17.08 26.40 57.95
N ASP A 9 15.89 26.39 57.35
CA ASP A 9 15.14 27.40 56.58
C ASP A 9 14.87 28.72 57.35
N PRO A 10 14.12 29.74 56.85
CA PRO A 10 13.72 30.14 55.48
C PRO A 10 13.77 31.69 55.26
N SER A 11 13.11 32.17 54.19
CA SER A 11 12.43 33.48 54.01
C SER A 11 13.04 34.53 53.05
N VAL A 12 12.51 34.51 51.82
CA VAL A 12 11.78 35.59 51.10
C VAL A 12 12.14 37.05 51.43
N ASP A 13 12.66 37.79 50.45
CA ASP A 13 11.94 38.96 49.91
C ASP A 13 12.53 39.50 48.59
N VAL A 14 11.61 39.93 47.73
CA VAL A 14 11.78 40.48 46.39
C VAL A 14 11.95 42.00 46.48
N VAL A 15 12.66 42.62 45.52
CA VAL A 15 12.27 43.85 44.78
C VAL A 15 13.48 44.70 44.30
N SER A 16 13.65 44.68 42.98
CA SER A 16 14.03 45.75 42.02
C SER A 16 15.29 46.61 42.21
N SER A 17 16.14 46.69 41.18
CA SER A 17 16.09 47.69 40.09
C SER A 17 17.46 48.03 39.43
N ARG A 18 17.69 47.44 38.25
CA ARG A 18 18.37 47.96 37.02
C ARG A 18 19.80 48.63 37.12
N PRO A 19 20.44 49.07 36.00
CA PRO A 19 21.29 48.22 35.13
C PRO A 19 22.64 48.90 34.74
N THR A 20 23.64 48.17 34.21
CA THR A 20 24.53 48.55 33.06
C THR A 20 25.67 47.53 32.90
N VAL A 21 25.66 46.72 31.83
CA VAL A 21 26.37 46.85 30.52
C VAL A 21 27.83 46.39 30.52
N GLY A 22 28.07 45.35 29.70
CA GLY A 22 29.36 44.84 29.21
C GLY A 22 29.14 43.44 28.61
N LEU A 23 28.62 43.32 27.36
CA LEU A 23 29.41 42.98 26.14
C LEU A 23 30.48 41.90 26.41
N LEU A 24 30.59 40.76 25.72
CA LEU A 24 30.06 40.24 24.45
C LEU A 24 30.64 38.80 24.34
N VAL A 25 29.89 37.78 23.92
CA VAL A 25 30.31 36.68 23.00
C VAL A 25 29.08 35.81 22.69
N TRP A 26 28.85 35.62 21.40
CA TRP A 26 27.79 34.86 20.75
C TRP A 26 27.99 33.35 20.82
N VAL A 27 26.95 32.59 21.23
CA VAL A 27 26.66 31.24 20.73
C VAL A 27 25.13 31.03 20.68
N GLY A 28 24.63 30.86 19.45
CA GLY A 28 23.47 30.04 19.04
C GLY A 28 22.23 29.99 19.92
N MET A 29 21.23 30.82 19.58
CA MET A 29 19.86 30.74 20.05
C MET A 29 19.09 29.71 19.19
N ALA A 30 18.82 28.51 19.71
CA ALA A 30 17.88 27.55 19.11
C ALA A 30 17.43 26.49 20.15
N ALA A 31 16.76 26.92 21.22
CA ALA A 31 15.89 26.07 22.05
C ALA A 31 15.37 26.91 23.22
N LEU A 32 14.12 27.38 23.15
CA LEU A 32 13.20 27.56 24.28
C LEU A 32 12.04 28.46 23.86
N LEU A 33 10.96 27.83 23.38
CA LEU A 33 9.59 28.33 23.52
C LEU A 33 8.63 27.15 23.38
N SER A 34 8.62 26.30 24.40
CA SER A 34 7.54 25.36 24.67
C SER A 34 6.86 25.85 25.95
N ALA A 35 5.87 26.73 25.78
CA ALA A 35 4.94 27.08 26.84
C ALA A 35 3.55 27.25 26.22
N LEU A 36 2.59 26.50 26.78
CA LEU A 36 1.22 26.34 26.32
C LEU A 36 0.55 27.67 25.93
N LEU A 37 0.21 27.77 24.65
CA LEU A 37 -1.02 28.38 24.19
C LEU A 37 -1.74 27.27 23.45
N THR A 38 -2.93 26.87 23.91
CA THR A 38 -3.90 26.20 23.05
C THR A 38 -4.31 27.23 21.99
N VAL A 39 -3.48 27.39 20.97
CA VAL A 39 -3.84 28.10 19.75
C VAL A 39 -4.90 27.21 19.10
N ALA A 40 -6.11 27.75 18.89
CA ALA A 40 -7.11 27.07 18.08
C ALA A 40 -6.47 26.64 16.76
N PRO A 41 -6.80 25.47 16.19
CA PRO A 41 -6.17 25.01 14.95
C PRO A 41 -6.32 26.09 13.88
N VAL A 42 -5.19 26.57 13.37
CA VAL A 42 -5.17 27.47 12.21
C VAL A 42 -5.54 26.59 11.01
N HIS A 43 -6.76 26.74 10.53
CA HIS A 43 -7.29 25.97 9.41
C HIS A 43 -6.48 26.26 8.13
N GLY A 44 -6.31 25.25 7.28
CA GLY A 44 -5.52 25.40 6.05
C GLY A 44 -4.01 25.45 6.28
N GLN A 45 -3.50 24.84 7.35
CA GLN A 45 -2.08 24.71 7.59
C GLN A 45 -1.50 23.46 6.92
N LEU A 46 -0.34 23.61 6.29
CA LEU A 46 0.47 22.47 5.86
C LEU A 46 1.00 21.75 7.11
N SER A 47 0.61 20.51 7.28
CA SER A 47 1.06 19.61 8.35
C SER A 47 1.64 18.34 7.75
N ALA A 48 2.16 17.45 8.60
CA ALA A 48 2.68 16.17 8.15
C ALA A 48 2.31 15.06 9.13
N LEU A 49 1.81 13.94 8.60
CA LEU A 49 1.61 12.70 9.32
C LEU A 49 2.87 11.85 9.28
N ASN A 50 3.28 11.24 10.39
CA ASN A 50 4.57 10.55 10.55
C ASN A 50 4.41 9.13 11.12
N ILE A 51 5.15 8.18 10.54
CA ILE A 51 5.27 6.80 10.99
C ILE A 51 6.77 6.40 11.04
N PRO A 52 7.39 6.22 12.23
CA PRO A 52 6.80 6.43 13.55
C PRO A 52 6.63 7.93 13.88
N GLY A 53 5.76 8.24 14.85
CA GLY A 53 5.53 9.62 15.31
C GLY A 53 4.11 9.82 15.81
N ASP A 54 3.15 9.77 14.90
CA ASP A 54 1.71 9.83 15.23
C ASP A 54 1.17 8.44 15.58
N ILE A 55 1.77 7.40 15.00
CA ILE A 55 1.52 5.99 15.31
C ILE A 55 2.79 5.17 15.06
N GLU A 56 3.01 4.14 15.89
CA GLU A 56 4.12 3.20 15.69
C GLU A 56 3.82 2.21 14.55
N TRP A 57 4.86 1.76 13.85
CA TRP A 57 4.73 0.78 12.76
C TRP A 57 3.99 -0.50 13.17
N LYS A 58 4.20 -0.94 14.41
CA LYS A 58 3.54 -2.11 14.99
C LYS A 58 2.04 -1.89 15.21
N ASP A 59 1.66 -0.73 15.73
CA ASP A 59 0.26 -0.43 16.04
C ASP A 59 -0.53 -0.11 14.76
N ALA A 60 0.14 0.48 13.77
CA ALA A 60 -0.36 0.70 12.44
C ALA A 60 -0.52 -0.59 11.64
N GLN A 61 0.12 -1.70 12.00
CA GLN A 61 0.07 -2.93 11.21
C GLN A 61 -1.30 -3.60 11.29
N GLN A 62 -1.87 -3.93 10.13
CA GLN A 62 -3.11 -4.69 10.07
C GLN A 62 -2.84 -6.15 10.40
N ALA A 63 -3.47 -6.69 11.44
CA ALA A 63 -3.41 -8.11 11.75
C ALA A 63 -3.98 -8.96 10.60
N PRO A 64 -3.54 -10.23 10.46
CA PRO A 64 -4.03 -11.08 9.38
C PRO A 64 -5.52 -11.36 9.63
N PHE A 65 -6.35 -11.12 8.61
CA PHE A 65 -7.80 -11.35 8.67
C PHE A 65 -8.17 -12.81 8.98
N ASN A 66 -7.29 -13.75 8.67
CA ASN A 66 -7.37 -15.12 9.14
C ASN A 66 -6.12 -15.42 9.98
N PRO A 67 -6.26 -15.57 11.31
CA PRO A 67 -5.11 -15.86 12.19
C PRO A 67 -4.45 -17.21 11.89
N VAL A 68 -5.02 -18.03 10.99
CA VAL A 68 -4.43 -19.26 10.46
C VAL A 68 -3.28 -19.00 9.47
N ASN A 69 -3.21 -17.84 8.81
CA ASN A 69 -2.17 -17.48 7.82
C ASN A 69 -1.25 -16.37 8.37
N PHE A 70 -0.66 -16.62 9.55
CA PHE A 70 -0.02 -15.62 10.43
C PHE A 70 1.09 -14.76 9.78
N PHE A 71 1.83 -15.29 8.79
CA PHE A 71 2.91 -14.58 8.09
C PHE A 71 2.46 -13.41 7.22
N GLU A 72 1.14 -13.20 7.07
CA GLU A 72 0.65 -12.08 6.28
C GLU A 72 0.98 -10.73 6.92
N SER A 73 1.13 -10.63 8.26
CA SER A 73 1.29 -9.30 8.86
C SER A 73 1.63 -9.19 10.36
N VAL A 74 2.38 -10.11 10.99
CA VAL A 74 2.86 -9.88 12.39
C VAL A 74 4.38 -9.88 12.52
N ASP A 75 5.07 -10.23 11.44
CA ASP A 75 6.41 -10.80 11.53
C ASP A 75 7.47 -9.93 10.86
N PHE A 76 7.33 -8.61 10.90
CA PHE A 76 8.39 -7.73 10.41
C PHE A 76 9.44 -7.55 11.50
N LYS A 77 10.69 -7.27 11.12
CA LYS A 77 11.61 -6.65 12.07
C LYS A 77 11.12 -5.22 12.29
N ILE A 78 10.53 -4.97 13.46
CA ILE A 78 9.99 -3.67 13.85
C ILE A 78 10.90 -3.05 14.91
N ASP A 79 11.80 -2.18 14.45
CA ASP A 79 12.59 -1.26 15.30
C ASP A 79 12.06 0.17 15.05
N ASN A 80 12.94 1.15 14.77
CA ASN A 80 12.58 2.49 14.28
C ASN A 80 12.07 2.48 12.81
N GLY A 81 11.50 1.37 12.34
CA GLY A 81 11.14 1.11 10.95
C GLY A 81 10.67 -0.33 10.72
N ILE A 82 10.43 -0.68 9.46
CA ILE A 82 10.00 -2.03 9.06
C ILE A 82 10.91 -2.63 7.99
N ALA A 83 11.23 -3.91 8.16
CA ALA A 83 11.98 -4.71 7.19
C ALA A 83 11.43 -6.14 7.13
N PRO A 84 11.59 -6.85 6.00
CA PRO A 84 11.31 -8.28 5.91
C PRO A 84 11.98 -9.06 7.05
N LEU A 85 11.32 -10.11 7.52
CA LEU A 85 11.87 -10.91 8.63
C LEU A 85 13.16 -11.60 8.22
N ASP A 86 14.23 -11.35 8.98
CA ASP A 86 15.31 -12.32 9.17
C ASP A 86 15.04 -13.01 10.51
N THR A 87 14.71 -14.29 10.49
CA THR A 87 14.27 -15.04 11.69
C THR A 87 15.49 -15.42 12.54
N THR A 88 16.11 -14.43 13.16
CA THR A 88 17.25 -14.60 14.05
C THR A 88 16.97 -13.95 15.40
N LEU A 89 17.56 -14.52 16.46
CA LEU A 89 17.40 -14.05 17.83
C LEU A 89 18.77 -13.88 18.49
N TRP A 90 19.05 -12.71 19.03
CA TRP A 90 20.21 -12.51 19.89
C TRP A 90 19.91 -13.03 21.28
N LEU A 91 20.68 -14.03 21.72
CA LEU A 91 20.55 -14.63 23.05
C LEU A 91 21.80 -14.33 23.88
N PRO A 92 21.66 -13.70 25.06
CA PRO A 92 22.78 -13.53 25.97
C PRO A 92 23.25 -14.91 26.47
N LEU A 93 24.55 -15.05 26.71
CA LEU A 93 25.06 -16.25 27.37
C LEU A 93 24.48 -16.34 28.79
N PRO A 94 24.04 -17.53 29.25
CA PRO A 94 23.49 -17.68 30.58
C PRO A 94 24.54 -17.34 31.64
N ALA A 95 24.15 -16.63 32.69
CA ALA A 95 25.03 -16.38 33.82
C ALA A 95 25.27 -17.70 34.59
N ILE A 96 26.53 -18.06 34.80
CA ILE A 96 26.91 -19.30 35.49
C ILE A 96 27.68 -18.93 36.76
N PRO A 97 27.04 -18.97 37.95
CA PRO A 97 27.72 -18.73 39.22
C PRO A 97 28.93 -19.65 39.43
N ASP A 98 29.94 -19.19 40.16
CA ASP A 98 31.18 -19.96 40.41
C ASP A 98 30.92 -21.29 41.12
N GLU A 99 29.81 -21.44 41.85
CA GLU A 99 29.46 -22.70 42.52
C GLU A 99 29.00 -23.80 41.55
N ILE A 100 28.52 -23.44 40.37
CA ILE A 100 28.07 -24.37 39.33
C ILE A 100 29.29 -24.85 38.55
N GLN A 101 29.65 -26.12 38.62
CA GLN A 101 30.80 -26.68 37.89
C GLN A 101 30.37 -27.58 36.74
N THR A 102 29.20 -28.20 36.88
CA THR A 102 28.58 -29.10 35.93
C THR A 102 27.11 -28.78 35.75
N GLU A 103 26.54 -29.36 34.71
CA GLU A 103 25.12 -29.30 34.33
C GLU A 103 24.16 -29.71 35.45
N ASP A 104 24.60 -30.63 36.30
CA ASP A 104 23.81 -31.22 37.38
C ASP A 104 23.80 -30.35 38.65
N ASP A 105 24.67 -29.34 38.75
CA ASP A 105 24.75 -28.45 39.91
C ASP A 105 23.64 -27.38 39.89
N PHE A 106 23.00 -27.15 38.75
CA PHE A 106 21.92 -26.17 38.61
C PHE A 106 20.69 -26.55 39.44
N ASN A 107 20.06 -25.56 40.07
CA ASN A 107 18.69 -25.74 40.56
C ASN A 107 17.71 -25.87 39.38
N PHE A 108 16.48 -26.33 39.65
CA PHE A 108 15.49 -26.60 38.61
C PHE A 108 15.22 -25.43 37.65
N PHE A 109 15.11 -24.19 38.15
CA PHE A 109 14.77 -23.02 37.33
C PHE A 109 15.96 -22.54 36.49
N ASP A 110 17.16 -22.52 37.07
CA ASP A 110 18.37 -22.15 36.35
C ASP A 110 18.72 -23.22 35.30
N ARG A 111 18.47 -24.50 35.63
CA ARG A 111 18.61 -25.61 34.71
C ARG A 111 17.69 -25.45 33.50
N GLN A 112 16.43 -25.12 33.73
CA GLN A 112 15.45 -24.90 32.66
C GLN A 112 15.87 -23.75 31.74
N THR A 113 16.41 -22.66 32.31
CA THR A 113 16.88 -21.50 31.54
C THR A 113 18.11 -21.85 30.71
N PHE A 114 19.07 -22.58 31.31
CA PHE A 114 20.25 -23.07 30.61
C PHE A 114 19.84 -24.01 29.47
N ASP A 115 19.01 -25.02 29.74
CA ASP A 115 18.53 -25.97 28.74
C ASP A 115 17.83 -25.27 27.58
N ALA A 116 17.00 -24.26 27.85
CA ALA A 116 16.35 -23.46 26.81
C ALA A 116 17.38 -22.76 25.90
N PHE A 117 18.45 -22.19 26.47
CA PHE A 117 19.56 -21.61 25.69
C PHE A 117 20.22 -22.66 24.79
N THR A 118 20.56 -23.84 25.34
CA THR A 118 21.30 -24.89 24.60
C THR A 118 20.57 -25.50 23.40
N ARG A 119 19.24 -25.30 23.29
CA ARG A 119 18.42 -25.85 22.19
C ARG A 119 18.57 -25.07 20.87
N HIS A 120 19.20 -23.90 20.91
CA HIS A 120 19.33 -23.02 19.74
C HIS A 120 20.49 -23.45 18.83
N VAL A 121 20.46 -22.93 17.60
CA VAL A 121 21.46 -23.20 16.56
C VAL A 121 22.13 -21.90 16.15
N SER A 122 23.45 -21.92 15.95
CA SER A 122 24.19 -20.75 15.50
C SER A 122 23.78 -20.28 14.10
N ARG A 123 23.49 -18.99 13.97
CA ARG A 123 23.32 -18.30 12.69
C ARG A 123 24.64 -18.10 11.97
N ASP A 124 25.66 -17.70 12.72
CA ASP A 124 26.93 -17.21 12.19
C ASP A 124 28.12 -17.98 12.78
N SER A 125 29.28 -17.75 12.18
CA SER A 125 30.55 -18.17 12.77
C SER A 125 30.90 -17.27 13.96
N VAL A 126 31.20 -17.88 15.10
CA VAL A 126 31.60 -17.17 16.33
C VAL A 126 33.10 -17.35 16.51
N PHE A 127 33.82 -16.25 16.64
CA PHE A 127 35.28 -16.26 16.81
C PHE A 127 35.65 -15.65 18.17
N ALA A 128 36.70 -16.18 18.80
CA ALA A 128 37.21 -15.67 20.07
C ALA A 128 37.68 -14.21 19.93
N ILE A 129 37.12 -13.31 20.75
CA ILE A 129 37.51 -11.89 20.82
C ILE A 129 38.75 -11.71 21.70
N SER A 130 39.01 -12.65 22.60
CA SER A 130 40.19 -12.66 23.47
C SER A 130 40.72 -14.08 23.65
N ALA A 131 42.04 -14.20 23.85
CA ALA A 131 42.67 -15.47 24.09
C ALA A 131 42.25 -16.04 25.47
N VAL A 132 41.87 -17.32 25.50
CA VAL A 132 41.51 -18.03 26.73
C VAL A 132 42.71 -18.84 27.22
N LEU A 133 43.16 -18.56 28.44
CA LEU A 133 44.26 -19.28 29.06
C LEU A 133 43.77 -20.60 29.69
N ALA A 134 44.51 -21.67 29.44
CA ALA A 134 44.38 -22.91 30.18
C ALA A 134 44.79 -22.69 31.64
N THR A 135 44.23 -23.49 32.55
CA THR A 135 44.51 -23.45 33.99
C THR A 135 45.98 -23.72 34.36
N ASP A 136 46.81 -24.16 33.41
CA ASP A 136 48.25 -24.40 33.53
C ASP A 136 49.14 -23.31 32.87
N GLY A 137 48.56 -22.24 32.35
CA GLY A 137 49.29 -21.09 31.79
C GLY A 137 49.62 -21.17 30.28
N GLY A 138 49.12 -22.19 29.56
CA GLY A 138 49.10 -22.19 28.09
C GLY A 138 47.90 -21.43 27.50
N THR A 139 47.92 -21.07 26.22
CA THR A 139 46.72 -20.58 25.51
C THR A 139 45.91 -21.78 25.02
N LEU A 140 44.70 -21.99 25.54
CA LEU A 140 43.81 -23.08 25.11
C LEU A 140 43.09 -22.72 23.81
N ILE A 141 42.72 -21.44 23.66
CA ILE A 141 42.03 -20.88 22.49
C ILE A 141 42.70 -19.54 22.15
N ALA A 142 43.21 -19.42 20.93
CA ALA A 142 43.80 -18.17 20.46
C ALA A 142 42.72 -17.14 20.10
N GLU A 143 43.04 -15.86 20.25
CA GLU A 143 42.22 -14.78 19.68
C GLU A 143 42.02 -15.00 18.18
N GLY A 144 40.79 -14.84 17.70
CA GLY A 144 40.38 -15.12 16.33
C GLY A 144 40.15 -16.61 16.01
N ALA A 145 40.27 -17.53 16.97
CA ALA A 145 39.92 -18.94 16.75
C ALA A 145 38.40 -19.11 16.59
N LEU A 146 37.98 -20.00 15.68
CA LEU A 146 36.58 -20.37 15.50
C LEU A 146 36.09 -21.16 16.71
N LEU A 147 35.08 -20.63 17.40
CA LEU A 147 34.43 -21.22 18.57
C LEU A 147 33.18 -22.01 18.19
N LEU A 148 32.42 -21.51 17.21
CA LEU A 148 31.18 -22.11 16.74
C LEU A 148 31.01 -21.85 15.24
N ALA A 149 30.69 -22.86 14.44
CA ALA A 149 30.38 -22.68 13.03
C ALA A 149 28.87 -22.39 12.82
N PRO A 150 28.46 -21.85 11.65
CA PRO A 150 27.06 -21.75 11.31
C PRO A 150 26.40 -23.14 11.32
N HIS A 151 25.14 -23.20 11.74
CA HIS A 151 24.35 -24.44 11.87
C HIS A 151 24.83 -25.41 12.96
N ASP A 152 25.80 -25.04 13.80
CA ASP A 152 26.17 -25.81 14.98
C ASP A 152 25.22 -25.52 16.15
N ASP A 153 24.98 -26.54 16.98
CA ASP A 153 24.21 -26.39 18.21
C ASP A 153 24.89 -25.43 19.18
N PHE A 154 24.09 -24.67 19.93
CA PHE A 154 24.61 -23.92 21.05
C PHE A 154 25.30 -24.85 22.06
N PRO A 155 26.35 -24.36 22.76
CA PRO A 155 27.09 -25.21 23.68
C PRO A 155 26.19 -25.79 24.77
N ARG A 156 26.26 -27.11 24.93
CA ARG A 156 25.42 -27.86 25.88
C ARG A 156 26.03 -27.97 27.28
N THR A 157 27.27 -27.52 27.46
CA THR A 157 28.01 -27.69 28.72
C THR A 157 28.41 -26.38 29.38
N VAL A 158 28.44 -26.39 30.71
CA VAL A 158 28.88 -25.28 31.56
C VAL A 158 30.31 -24.87 31.20
N GLU A 159 31.20 -25.84 30.97
CA GLU A 159 32.59 -25.60 30.59
C GLU A 159 32.68 -24.80 29.28
N THR A 160 31.96 -25.21 28.23
CA THR A 160 32.05 -24.56 26.91
C THR A 160 31.38 -23.18 26.93
N VAL A 161 30.29 -22.98 27.68
CA VAL A 161 29.70 -21.64 27.85
C VAL A 161 30.65 -20.70 28.59
N ARG A 162 31.35 -21.18 29.63
CA ARG A 162 32.40 -20.38 30.30
C ARG A 162 33.58 -20.07 29.38
N GLN A 163 33.95 -20.99 28.49
CA GLN A 163 34.99 -20.72 27.49
C GLN A 163 34.55 -19.61 26.53
N LEU A 164 33.28 -19.58 26.10
CA LEU A 164 32.76 -18.47 25.29
C LEU A 164 32.81 -17.14 26.06
N GLN A 165 32.40 -17.12 27.33
CA GLN A 165 32.47 -15.93 28.19
C GLN A 165 33.91 -15.44 28.36
N ALA A 166 34.85 -16.36 28.64
CA ALA A 166 36.27 -16.04 28.77
C ALA A 166 36.90 -15.57 27.44
N ALA A 167 36.35 -16.01 26.31
CA ALA A 167 36.75 -15.56 24.98
C ALA A 167 36.16 -14.19 24.60
N GLY A 168 35.44 -13.53 25.52
CA GLY A 168 34.86 -12.20 25.34
C GLY A 168 33.51 -12.19 24.62
N ILE A 169 32.83 -13.33 24.52
CA ILE A 169 31.50 -13.42 23.90
C ILE A 169 30.43 -13.18 24.97
N ASP A 170 29.55 -12.21 24.75
CA ASP A 170 28.45 -11.90 25.68
C ASP A 170 27.09 -12.45 25.20
N SER A 171 26.93 -12.62 23.88
CA SER A 171 25.71 -13.10 23.25
C SER A 171 26.00 -13.86 21.96
N LEU A 172 25.06 -14.72 21.57
CA LEU A 172 25.09 -15.49 20.34
C LEU A 172 23.85 -15.18 19.49
N GLN A 173 24.02 -15.14 18.17
CA GLN A 173 22.90 -15.03 17.25
C GLN A 173 22.39 -16.43 16.89
N ALA A 174 21.15 -16.72 17.29
CA ALA A 174 20.48 -17.98 17.06
C ALA A 174 19.60 -17.93 15.80
N LEU A 175 19.57 -19.03 15.06
CA LEU A 175 18.51 -19.33 14.11
C LEU A 175 17.23 -19.67 14.87
N VAL A 176 16.09 -19.16 14.38
CA VAL A 176 14.78 -19.50 14.92
C VAL A 176 14.17 -20.64 14.08
N ASN A 177 13.71 -21.70 14.75
CA ASN A 177 12.95 -22.76 14.08
C ASN A 177 11.65 -22.15 13.54
N LEU A 178 11.47 -22.21 12.21
CA LEU A 178 10.28 -21.70 11.55
C LEU A 178 9.02 -22.38 12.08
N GLY A 179 9.06 -23.66 12.45
CA GLY A 179 7.92 -24.35 13.05
C GLY A 179 7.36 -23.64 14.30
N HIS A 180 8.25 -23.11 15.14
CA HIS A 180 7.87 -22.37 16.33
C HIS A 180 7.51 -20.90 16.02
N ALA A 181 8.22 -20.26 15.07
CA ALA A 181 7.89 -18.90 14.61
C ALA A 181 6.49 -18.82 13.96
N VAL A 182 6.09 -19.85 13.20
CA VAL A 182 4.77 -19.94 12.56
C VAL A 182 3.63 -20.11 13.58
N LEU A 183 3.87 -20.81 14.70
CA LEU A 183 2.82 -21.36 15.57
C LEU A 183 2.63 -20.68 16.93
N GLY A 184 3.22 -19.50 17.15
CA GLY A 184 3.21 -18.79 18.44
C GLY A 184 1.83 -18.66 19.14
N PRO A 185 1.77 -18.27 20.41
CA PRO A 185 0.76 -18.70 21.42
C PRO A 185 -0.73 -18.27 21.28
N ARG A 186 -1.19 -17.62 20.20
CA ARG A 186 -2.57 -17.08 20.09
C ARG A 186 -3.58 -17.93 19.28
N ASP A 187 -4.24 -18.88 19.96
CA ASP A 187 -5.28 -19.84 19.50
C ASP A 187 -4.81 -21.15 18.80
N PRO A 188 -4.45 -22.20 19.56
CA PRO A 188 -3.92 -23.46 19.04
C PRO A 188 -4.88 -24.28 18.15
N GLN A 189 -6.20 -24.08 18.22
CA GLN A 189 -7.16 -25.09 17.72
C GLN A 189 -7.36 -25.08 16.20
N VAL A 190 -7.29 -23.93 15.55
CA VAL A 190 -7.57 -23.77 14.10
C VAL A 190 -6.27 -23.79 13.27
N ARG A 191 -5.14 -23.47 13.89
CA ARG A 191 -3.84 -23.25 13.23
C ARG A 191 -3.11 -24.54 12.82
N PHE A 192 -3.33 -25.59 13.58
CA PHE A 192 -2.58 -26.82 13.48
C PHE A 192 -2.79 -27.57 12.14
N GLU A 193 -4.05 -27.72 11.70
CA GLU A 193 -4.43 -28.64 10.61
C GLU A 193 -4.06 -28.14 9.21
N ASN A 194 -3.86 -26.82 9.03
CA ASN A 194 -3.48 -26.22 7.75
C ASN A 194 -1.96 -26.25 7.54
N TRP A 195 -1.19 -26.05 8.61
CA TRP A 195 0.27 -25.96 8.58
C TRP A 195 0.93 -27.35 8.64
N LEU A 196 0.54 -28.19 9.59
CA LEU A 196 1.09 -29.53 9.78
C LEU A 196 -0.01 -30.56 9.76
N ARG A 197 0.01 -31.39 8.71
CA ARG A 197 -1.00 -32.42 8.49
C ARG A 197 -0.35 -33.75 8.24
N SER A 198 -1.02 -34.81 8.69
CA SER A 198 -0.70 -36.16 8.27
C SER A 198 -1.93 -36.79 7.66
N PRO A 199 -1.99 -37.00 6.33
CA PRO A 199 -3.11 -37.70 5.74
C PRO A 199 -3.20 -39.12 6.29
N THR A 200 -2.09 -39.76 6.64
CA THR A 200 -2.02 -41.18 7.00
C THR A 200 -2.35 -41.53 8.45
N ILE A 201 -2.58 -40.56 9.35
CA ILE A 201 -3.04 -40.83 10.73
C ILE A 201 -4.54 -41.16 10.71
N TYR A 202 -4.84 -42.41 10.40
CA TYR A 202 -6.20 -42.93 10.19
C TYR A 202 -6.71 -43.82 11.33
N GLU A 203 -6.24 -43.67 12.57
CA GLU A 203 -6.89 -44.40 13.67
C GLU A 203 -8.28 -43.83 13.96
N ARG A 204 -9.32 -44.66 13.76
CA ARG A 204 -10.70 -44.39 14.20
C ARG A 204 -10.84 -44.18 15.72
N GLN A 205 -9.78 -44.42 16.49
CA GLN A 205 -9.75 -44.30 17.95
C GLN A 205 -9.19 -42.96 18.44
N LEU A 206 -8.44 -42.24 17.60
CA LEU A 206 -7.91 -40.92 17.94
C LEU A 206 -8.92 -39.85 17.56
N ASN A 207 -9.35 -39.05 18.54
CA ASN A 207 -10.13 -37.85 18.26
C ASN A 207 -9.21 -36.73 17.71
N ASN A 208 -9.80 -35.67 17.17
CA ASN A 208 -9.03 -34.58 16.56
C ASN A 208 -8.05 -33.91 17.54
N ARG A 209 -8.38 -33.83 18.84
CA ARG A 209 -7.47 -33.31 19.86
C ARG A 209 -6.22 -34.19 19.96
N GLN A 210 -6.39 -35.50 20.13
CA GLN A 210 -5.26 -36.42 20.25
C GLN A 210 -4.38 -36.46 19.00
N LYS A 211 -4.95 -36.29 17.80
CA LYS A 211 -4.17 -36.18 16.56
C LYS A 211 -3.33 -34.91 16.52
N ARG A 212 -3.85 -33.79 17.04
CA ARG A 212 -3.11 -32.54 17.17
C ARG A 212 -2.01 -32.68 18.21
N ASP A 213 -2.33 -33.16 19.41
CA ASP A 213 -1.35 -33.36 20.49
C ASP A 213 -0.15 -34.20 20.01
N LEU A 214 -0.38 -35.22 19.18
CA LEU A 214 0.68 -36.02 18.58
C LEU A 214 1.56 -35.23 17.61
N LEU A 215 0.94 -34.48 16.70
CA LEU A 215 1.67 -33.75 15.68
C LEU A 215 2.35 -32.49 16.27
N GLU A 216 1.81 -31.89 17.32
CA GLU A 216 2.39 -30.74 18.04
C GLU A 216 3.70 -31.11 18.72
N ALA A 217 3.85 -32.36 19.12
CA ALA A 217 5.13 -32.87 19.62
C ALA A 217 6.27 -32.76 18.60
N LEU A 218 6.00 -32.63 17.28
CA LEU A 218 7.05 -32.51 16.26
C LEU A 218 7.77 -31.15 16.23
N ILE A 219 7.28 -30.16 16.98
CA ILE A 219 7.60 -28.75 16.77
C ILE A 219 7.53 -27.94 18.08
N ASP A 220 7.52 -28.63 19.21
CA ASP A 220 7.35 -28.03 20.53
C ASP A 220 8.69 -27.60 21.15
N LEU A 221 9.79 -27.69 20.39
CA LEU A 221 11.15 -27.43 20.82
C LEU A 221 11.57 -28.34 21.98
N ASP A 222 10.93 -29.49 22.16
CA ASP A 222 11.27 -30.51 23.15
C ASP A 222 11.71 -31.81 22.48
N PRO A 223 13.03 -32.11 22.44
CA PRO A 223 13.55 -33.33 21.81
C PRO A 223 13.21 -34.62 22.59
N ILE A 224 12.44 -34.54 23.67
CA ILE A 224 11.97 -35.68 24.47
C ILE A 224 10.51 -36.02 24.13
N ASN A 225 9.66 -35.00 24.01
CA ASN A 225 8.31 -35.21 23.52
C ASN A 225 8.37 -35.71 22.08
N SER A 226 7.46 -36.59 21.69
CA SER A 226 7.56 -37.26 20.39
C SER A 226 6.22 -37.58 19.76
N PHE A 227 6.17 -37.39 18.45
CA PHE A 227 5.21 -38.03 17.58
C PHE A 227 5.42 -39.54 17.62
N ARG A 228 4.56 -40.22 18.36
CA ARG A 228 4.64 -41.66 18.58
C ARG A 228 3.62 -42.42 17.75
N ARG A 229 4.02 -43.61 17.30
CA ARG A 229 3.07 -44.62 16.83
C ARG A 229 2.02 -44.93 17.91
N VAL A 230 0.75 -44.91 17.54
CA VAL A 230 -0.36 -45.33 18.42
C VAL A 230 -0.83 -46.73 18.05
N ASP A 231 -0.54 -47.70 18.91
CA ASP A 231 -1.01 -49.09 18.73
C ASP A 231 -2.35 -49.32 19.44
N GLY A 232 -3.35 -49.84 18.71
CA GLY A 232 -4.67 -50.16 19.27
C GLY A 232 -4.64 -51.39 20.20
N LYS A 233 -5.27 -51.28 21.37
CA LYS A 233 -5.16 -52.26 22.48
C LYS A 233 -5.61 -53.71 22.23
N ASN A 234 -6.18 -54.06 21.07
CA ASN A 234 -6.71 -55.42 20.78
C ASN A 234 -7.00 -55.72 19.30
N ARG A 235 -6.38 -55.02 18.34
CA ARG A 235 -6.47 -55.35 16.91
C ARG A 235 -5.11 -55.13 16.26
N PRO A 236 -4.58 -56.07 15.45
CA PRO A 236 -3.35 -55.81 14.70
C PRO A 236 -3.60 -54.60 13.80
N VAL A 237 -2.79 -53.56 13.97
CA VAL A 237 -2.80 -52.40 13.08
C VAL A 237 -2.41 -52.91 11.70
N GLU A 238 -3.23 -52.65 10.66
CA GLU A 238 -2.73 -52.72 9.29
C GLU A 238 -1.65 -51.66 9.20
N LYS A 239 -0.39 -52.08 9.40
CA LYS A 239 0.77 -51.20 9.36
C LYS A 239 0.68 -50.42 8.06
N ARG A 240 0.82 -49.09 8.12
CA ARG A 240 0.97 -48.21 6.96
C ARG A 240 2.07 -47.20 7.29
N ALA A 241 2.85 -46.83 6.28
CA ALA A 241 3.81 -45.74 6.39
C ALA A 241 3.10 -44.44 6.81
N VAL A 242 3.76 -43.61 7.63
CA VAL A 242 3.30 -42.25 7.93
C VAL A 242 3.80 -41.27 6.89
N VAL A 243 2.97 -40.30 6.52
CA VAL A 243 3.28 -39.14 5.70
C VAL A 243 2.96 -37.91 6.54
N ILE A 244 3.89 -37.01 6.72
CA ILE A 244 3.71 -35.72 7.38
C ILE A 244 3.99 -34.64 6.35
N ILE A 245 3.11 -33.65 6.25
CA ILE A 245 3.25 -32.52 5.33
C ILE A 245 3.22 -31.24 6.16
N MET A 246 4.27 -30.44 6.02
CA MET A 246 4.43 -29.12 6.60
C MET A 246 4.37 -28.08 5.48
N ASP A 247 3.65 -26.98 5.67
CA ASP A 247 3.53 -25.89 4.71
C ASP A 247 3.79 -24.54 5.38
N LEU A 248 4.94 -23.93 5.11
CA LEU A 248 5.33 -22.64 5.67
C LEU A 248 4.51 -21.45 5.14
N THR A 249 3.55 -21.68 4.24
CA THR A 249 2.67 -20.68 3.58
C THR A 249 3.37 -19.70 2.64
N ARG A 250 4.68 -19.48 2.82
CA ARG A 250 5.56 -18.69 1.95
C ARG A 250 6.91 -19.36 1.78
N GLN A 251 7.65 -18.89 0.78
CA GLN A 251 8.98 -19.36 0.45
C GLN A 251 10.03 -18.69 1.35
N PHE A 252 10.92 -19.50 1.92
CA PHE A 252 12.05 -19.04 2.75
C PHE A 252 13.36 -19.64 2.26
N PRO A 253 14.49 -18.91 2.35
CA PRO A 253 15.81 -19.47 2.06
C PRO A 253 16.21 -20.41 3.19
N ILE A 254 16.11 -21.71 2.97
CA ILE A 254 16.39 -22.71 4.01
C ILE A 254 17.86 -23.12 3.97
N GLY A 255 18.57 -22.89 5.08
CA GLY A 255 19.96 -23.29 5.27
C GLY A 255 20.10 -24.64 6.00
N LEU A 256 19.14 -24.97 6.88
CA LEU A 256 19.17 -26.20 7.67
C LEU A 256 17.77 -26.79 7.85
N VAL A 257 17.64 -28.09 7.59
CA VAL A 257 16.49 -28.91 8.02
C VAL A 257 17.02 -30.03 8.90
N ARG A 258 16.46 -30.22 10.08
CA ARG A 258 16.83 -31.34 10.96
C ARG A 258 15.63 -31.96 11.63
N PHE A 259 15.76 -33.22 12.00
CA PHE A 259 14.75 -33.88 12.82
C PHE A 259 15.39 -34.98 13.67
N TYR A 260 14.73 -35.31 14.78
CA TYR A 260 15.28 -36.19 15.80
C TYR A 260 14.42 -37.44 15.92
N PRO A 261 14.93 -38.62 15.59
CA PRO A 261 14.37 -39.87 16.07
C PRO A 261 14.21 -39.87 17.60
N ARG A 262 13.21 -40.59 18.12
CA ARG A 262 12.97 -40.66 19.57
C ARG A 262 14.18 -41.21 20.35
N PRO A 263 14.63 -40.55 21.44
CA PRO A 263 15.88 -40.91 22.13
C PRO A 263 15.79 -42.09 23.12
N GLU A 264 14.61 -42.49 23.60
CA GLU A 264 14.51 -43.24 24.87
C GLU A 264 14.57 -44.78 24.80
N ASP A 265 14.16 -45.47 23.71
CA ASP A 265 13.75 -46.89 23.86
C ASP A 265 14.26 -47.93 22.82
N ASN A 266 14.91 -47.58 21.70
CA ASN A 266 15.18 -48.58 20.63
C ASN A 266 16.43 -48.27 19.77
N PRO A 267 17.32 -49.25 19.48
CA PRO A 267 18.45 -49.06 18.55
C PRO A 267 18.07 -48.84 17.07
N ILE A 268 16.78 -48.91 16.71
CA ILE A 268 16.30 -48.56 15.35
C ILE A 268 15.08 -47.62 15.47
N PRO A 269 15.27 -46.37 15.95
CA PRO A 269 14.18 -45.45 16.30
C PRO A 269 13.45 -44.86 15.08
N MET A 270 14.10 -44.89 13.91
CA MET A 270 13.45 -44.69 12.62
C MET A 270 14.14 -45.61 11.60
N ALA A 271 13.41 -46.55 10.99
CA ALA A 271 14.07 -47.55 10.14
C ALA A 271 14.45 -46.98 8.77
N ALA A 272 13.53 -46.28 8.10
CA ALA A 272 13.76 -45.72 6.77
C ALA A 272 12.83 -44.53 6.51
N TYR A 273 13.32 -43.50 5.82
CA TYR A 273 12.57 -42.28 5.56
C TYR A 273 12.82 -41.71 4.16
N GLY A 274 11.87 -40.92 3.69
CA GLY A 274 12.02 -40.02 2.55
C GLY A 274 11.62 -38.61 2.99
N LEU A 275 12.43 -37.63 2.61
CA LEU A 275 12.13 -36.21 2.78
C LEU A 275 12.03 -35.58 1.39
N GLU A 276 10.88 -34.99 1.10
CA GLU A 276 10.59 -34.34 -0.16
C GLU A 276 10.23 -32.86 0.11
N ILE A 277 10.52 -31.99 -0.84
CA ILE A 277 10.38 -30.52 -0.70
C ILE A 277 9.66 -29.93 -1.91
N HIS A 278 9.04 -28.77 -1.71
CA HIS A 278 8.38 -28.01 -2.78
C HIS A 278 8.54 -26.50 -2.54
N ASP A 279 8.77 -25.74 -3.62
CA ASP A 279 9.06 -24.30 -3.57
C ASP A 279 7.81 -23.41 -3.47
N GLY A 280 6.62 -23.94 -3.76
CA GLY A 280 5.36 -23.22 -3.68
C GLY A 280 5.01 -22.38 -4.92
N ILE A 281 5.95 -22.20 -5.86
CA ILE A 281 5.78 -21.35 -7.04
C ILE A 281 5.45 -22.17 -8.29
N THR A 282 6.04 -23.37 -8.41
CA THR A 282 5.92 -24.20 -9.62
C THR A 282 4.44 -24.55 -9.96
N TYR A 283 3.53 -24.42 -8.98
CA TYR A 283 2.08 -24.51 -9.10
C TYR A 283 1.39 -23.47 -10.03
N LYS A 284 1.96 -22.29 -10.30
CA LYS A 284 1.17 -21.16 -10.84
C LYS A 284 1.16 -20.94 -12.36
N ARG A 285 2.02 -21.57 -13.17
CA ARG A 285 1.94 -21.41 -14.65
C ARG A 285 2.46 -22.62 -15.43
N GLY A 286 1.54 -23.46 -15.90
CA GLY A 286 1.55 -24.09 -17.23
C GLY A 286 2.79 -24.86 -17.70
N GLN A 287 3.76 -25.15 -16.83
CA GLN A 287 4.93 -25.96 -17.16
C GLN A 287 4.68 -27.40 -16.72
N GLU A 288 4.65 -28.31 -17.69
CA GLU A 288 4.64 -29.75 -17.44
C GLU A 288 6.07 -30.19 -17.10
N GLU A 289 6.42 -30.18 -15.81
CA GLU A 289 7.67 -30.77 -15.34
C GLU A 289 7.44 -32.24 -14.94
N SER A 290 8.31 -33.11 -15.44
CA SER A 290 8.29 -34.55 -15.16
C SER A 290 9.29 -34.86 -14.06
N VAL A 291 8.82 -35.10 -12.84
CA VAL A 291 9.69 -35.50 -11.73
C VAL A 291 9.62 -37.00 -11.52
N SER A 292 10.78 -37.65 -11.42
CA SER A 292 10.87 -39.04 -10.98
C SER A 292 10.65 -39.10 -9.47
N GLN A 293 9.53 -39.68 -9.05
CA GLN A 293 9.25 -39.96 -7.64
C GLN A 293 9.35 -41.46 -7.35
N GLY A 294 9.96 -41.79 -6.21
CA GLY A 294 9.98 -43.16 -5.69
C GLY A 294 8.58 -43.62 -5.28
N ARG A 295 8.05 -44.67 -5.94
CA ARG A 295 6.79 -45.30 -5.55
C ARG A 295 7.01 -46.22 -4.33
N VAL A 296 6.22 -46.03 -3.28
CA VAL A 296 6.12 -46.98 -2.16
C VAL A 296 4.88 -47.83 -2.41
N GLY A 297 5.06 -49.12 -2.69
CA GLY A 297 3.95 -50.04 -2.96
C GLY A 297 3.08 -50.33 -1.73
N SER A 298 1.80 -50.68 -1.93
CA SER A 298 0.91 -51.15 -0.85
C SER A 298 1.38 -52.42 -0.14
N ASN A 299 2.38 -53.13 -0.68
CA ASN A 299 2.98 -54.29 -0.06
C ASN A 299 4.43 -53.97 0.30
N TYR A 300 4.78 -54.21 1.56
CA TYR A 300 6.06 -53.99 2.25
C TYR A 300 7.33 -54.60 1.62
N LEU A 301 7.25 -55.14 0.40
CA LEU A 301 8.31 -55.88 -0.29
C LEU A 301 8.57 -55.40 -1.73
N GLY A 302 7.94 -54.32 -2.18
CA GLY A 302 8.15 -53.75 -3.53
C GLY A 302 8.76 -52.36 -3.49
N LEU A 303 10.10 -52.27 -3.48
CA LEU A 303 10.84 -51.06 -3.82
C LEU A 303 11.26 -51.16 -5.30
N GLY A 304 10.85 -50.20 -6.12
CA GLY A 304 11.27 -50.12 -7.53
C GLY A 304 10.15 -49.70 -8.46
N GLY A 305 10.13 -48.41 -8.78
CA GLY A 305 9.27 -47.84 -9.80
C GLY A 305 9.37 -46.32 -9.73
N GLU A 306 10.08 -45.74 -10.68
CA GLU A 306 9.98 -44.31 -10.95
C GLU A 306 8.58 -44.04 -11.51
N VAL A 307 7.82 -43.18 -10.84
CA VAL A 307 6.61 -42.62 -11.43
C VAL A 307 6.97 -41.23 -11.89
N THR A 308 6.86 -41.00 -13.18
CA THR A 308 6.83 -39.66 -13.73
C THR A 308 5.49 -39.04 -13.35
N VAL A 309 5.54 -38.06 -12.45
CA VAL A 309 4.37 -37.25 -12.10
C VAL A 309 4.48 -35.95 -12.87
N THR A 310 3.48 -35.65 -13.69
CA THR A 310 3.36 -34.37 -14.38
C THR A 310 2.67 -33.38 -13.45
N GLU A 311 3.30 -32.22 -13.28
CA GLU A 311 2.76 -31.15 -12.45
C GLU A 311 1.45 -30.58 -13.01
N GLY A 312 0.42 -30.52 -12.17
CA GLY A 312 -0.97 -30.21 -12.54
C GLY A 312 -1.76 -29.66 -11.35
N THR A 313 -2.90 -30.25 -10.98
CA THR A 313 -3.71 -29.82 -9.82
C THR A 313 -3.14 -30.21 -8.43
N VAL A 314 -1.99 -30.86 -8.37
CA VAL A 314 -1.36 -31.34 -7.12
C VAL A 314 0.13 -30.95 -7.12
N PRO A 315 0.68 -30.43 -6.00
CA PRO A 315 2.10 -30.06 -5.92
C PRO A 315 3.02 -31.28 -6.10
N VAL A 316 4.03 -31.13 -6.96
CA VAL A 316 5.02 -32.18 -7.22
C VAL A 316 6.23 -31.99 -6.33
N PHE A 317 6.26 -32.74 -5.22
CA PHE A 317 7.40 -32.70 -4.32
C PHE A 317 8.66 -33.29 -4.97
N ARG A 318 9.80 -32.62 -4.80
CA ARG A 318 11.14 -33.07 -5.22
C ARG A 318 11.82 -33.80 -4.07
N GLN A 319 12.50 -34.90 -4.35
CA GLN A 319 13.19 -35.66 -3.31
C GLN A 319 14.42 -34.89 -2.82
N LEU A 320 14.44 -34.50 -1.54
CA LEU A 320 15.61 -33.93 -0.87
C LEU A 320 16.52 -35.05 -0.37
N ALA A 321 15.94 -36.07 0.28
CA ALA A 321 16.68 -37.21 0.79
C ALA A 321 15.82 -38.48 0.83
N ILE A 322 16.47 -39.62 0.69
CA ILE A 322 15.87 -40.93 0.94
C ILE A 322 16.91 -41.81 1.65
N SER A 323 16.53 -42.39 2.77
CA SER A 323 17.36 -43.32 3.52
C SER A 323 16.59 -44.62 3.75
N GLN A 324 17.21 -45.74 3.37
CA GLN A 324 16.66 -47.08 3.58
C GLN A 324 17.06 -47.67 4.95
N SER A 325 17.95 -47.00 5.68
CA SER A 325 18.41 -47.38 7.01
C SER A 325 18.93 -46.13 7.72
N ASN A 326 18.32 -45.72 8.82
CA ASN A 326 18.84 -44.63 9.64
C ASN A 326 19.55 -45.16 10.90
N THR A 327 20.76 -44.68 11.15
CA THR A 327 21.61 -45.10 12.29
C THR A 327 22.06 -43.93 13.15
N VAL A 328 21.58 -42.72 12.86
CA VAL A 328 21.90 -41.50 13.61
C VAL A 328 20.68 -41.06 14.41
N ASP A 329 20.93 -40.49 15.58
CA ASP A 329 19.93 -39.93 16.49
C ASP A 329 19.50 -38.51 16.11
N THR A 330 20.26 -37.84 15.24
CA THR A 330 19.93 -36.55 14.65
C THR A 330 20.17 -36.61 13.15
N VAL A 331 19.13 -36.37 12.36
CA VAL A 331 19.25 -36.27 10.89
C VAL A 331 19.26 -34.80 10.53
N ALA A 332 20.32 -34.31 9.90
CA ALA A 332 20.48 -32.92 9.50
C ALA A 332 20.84 -32.79 8.03
N PHE A 333 20.18 -31.86 7.33
CA PHE A 333 20.44 -31.48 5.95
C PHE A 333 20.86 -30.02 5.93
N ARG A 334 22.18 -29.79 5.82
CA ARG A 334 22.77 -28.46 5.63
C ARG A 334 22.76 -28.11 4.14
N MET A 335 22.41 -26.87 3.81
CA MET A 335 22.29 -26.38 2.45
C MET A 335 23.14 -25.12 2.33
N ASP A 336 24.22 -25.22 1.59
CA ASP A 336 25.12 -24.11 1.29
C ASP A 336 25.35 -24.03 -0.23
N PRO A 337 24.79 -23.02 -0.93
CA PRO A 337 23.96 -21.95 -0.39
C PRO A 337 22.55 -22.42 0.04
N PRO A 338 21.84 -21.62 0.85
CA PRO A 338 20.44 -21.86 1.21
C PRO A 338 19.54 -22.03 -0.02
N LYS A 339 18.51 -22.85 0.11
CA LYS A 339 17.54 -23.12 -0.96
C LYS A 339 16.16 -22.62 -0.60
N TYR A 340 15.54 -21.91 -1.51
CA TYR A 340 14.20 -21.39 -1.30
C TYR A 340 13.13 -22.51 -1.31
N MET A 341 12.44 -22.71 -0.19
CA MET A 341 11.43 -23.77 -0.01
C MET A 341 10.20 -23.25 0.73
N GLN A 342 9.04 -23.89 0.51
CA GLN A 342 7.80 -23.60 1.22
C GLN A 342 7.23 -24.85 1.92
N GLN A 343 7.18 -25.99 1.24
CA GLN A 343 6.54 -27.19 1.77
C GLN A 343 7.53 -28.33 1.95
N PHE A 344 7.32 -29.12 3.00
CA PHE A 344 8.10 -30.31 3.33
C PHE A 344 7.15 -31.49 3.46
N LYS A 345 7.57 -32.62 2.91
CA LYS A 345 6.85 -33.88 3.01
C LYS A 345 7.78 -34.94 3.52
N PHE A 346 7.61 -35.29 4.78
CA PHE A 346 8.26 -36.43 5.38
C PHE A 346 7.44 -37.70 5.13
N ARG A 347 8.11 -38.80 4.85
CA ARG A 347 7.49 -40.11 4.67
C ARG A 347 8.33 -41.18 5.35
N SER A 348 7.72 -41.98 6.21
CA SER A 348 8.34 -43.24 6.62
C SER A 348 8.25 -44.24 5.46
N LEU A 349 9.31 -44.98 5.18
CA LEU A 349 9.31 -46.01 4.14
C LEU A 349 8.89 -47.38 4.69
N THR A 350 8.79 -47.50 6.00
CA THR A 350 8.42 -48.72 6.73
C THR A 350 7.11 -48.53 7.49
N GLY A 351 6.40 -49.61 7.74
CA GLY A 351 5.18 -49.60 8.57
C GLY A 351 5.47 -49.70 10.07
N ILE A 352 6.74 -49.73 10.44
CA ILE A 352 7.25 -49.82 11.81
C ILE A 352 8.32 -48.74 11.99
N ASP A 353 8.50 -48.31 13.23
CA ASP A 353 9.62 -47.50 13.70
C ASP A 353 9.78 -46.18 12.91
N TYR A 354 8.93 -45.20 13.23
CA TYR A 354 8.90 -43.87 12.61
C TYR A 354 8.70 -42.75 13.64
N ASP A 355 9.06 -43.00 14.90
CA ASP A 355 8.85 -42.02 15.97
C ASP A 355 9.83 -40.84 15.80
N ILE A 356 9.28 -39.62 15.76
CA ILE A 356 10.06 -38.38 15.63
C ILE A 356 9.79 -37.58 16.89
N ALA A 357 10.86 -37.19 17.58
CA ALA A 357 10.79 -36.22 18.65
C ALA A 357 10.48 -34.85 18.06
N GLU A 358 11.42 -34.23 17.37
CA GLU A 358 11.28 -32.86 16.88
C GLU A 358 11.65 -32.76 15.39
N PHE A 359 11.08 -31.80 14.67
CA PHE A 359 11.35 -31.45 13.28
C PHE A 359 11.54 -29.94 13.17
N GLU A 360 12.74 -29.53 12.75
CA GLU A 360 13.15 -28.13 12.74
C GLU A 360 13.57 -27.70 11.35
N VAL A 361 13.13 -26.50 10.98
CA VAL A 361 13.45 -25.86 9.70
C VAL A 361 13.97 -24.47 10.00
N PHE A 362 15.19 -24.17 9.56
CA PHE A 362 15.83 -22.88 9.81
C PHE A 362 16.01 -22.10 8.51
N ASN A 363 15.45 -20.89 8.52
CA ASN A 363 15.70 -19.88 7.52
C ASN A 363 17.10 -19.29 7.71
N GLU A 364 17.78 -19.07 6.60
CA GLU A 364 19.03 -18.33 6.54
C GLU A 364 18.84 -17.09 5.65
N GLY A 365 18.49 -15.95 6.26
CA GLY A 365 18.33 -14.67 5.56
C GLY A 365 16.89 -14.21 5.37
N TYR A 366 16.64 -13.49 4.28
CA TYR A 366 15.37 -12.82 4.00
C TYR A 366 14.51 -13.60 2.99
N PRO A 367 13.18 -13.63 3.18
CA PRO A 367 12.28 -14.18 2.17
C PRO A 367 12.34 -13.35 0.88
N PRO A 368 12.09 -13.96 -0.29
CA PRO A 368 12.17 -13.28 -1.58
C PRO A 368 11.05 -12.24 -1.77
N ALA A 369 9.96 -12.35 -1.01
CA ALA A 369 8.88 -11.37 -1.01
C ALA A 369 8.23 -11.25 0.38
N ALA A 370 7.94 -10.03 0.79
CA ALA A 370 7.15 -9.72 1.97
C ALA A 370 6.22 -8.52 1.71
N VAL A 371 5.08 -8.47 2.41
CA VAL A 371 4.08 -7.41 2.22
C VAL A 371 3.67 -6.88 3.57
N TYR A 372 3.97 -5.61 3.83
CA TYR A 372 3.44 -4.89 4.99
C TYR A 372 2.13 -4.24 4.59
N LEU A 373 1.09 -4.38 5.41
CA LEU A 373 -0.20 -3.73 5.22
C LEU A 373 -0.56 -3.01 6.52
N SER A 374 -0.80 -1.70 6.44
CA SER A 374 -1.31 -0.95 7.58
C SER A 374 -2.80 -1.20 7.78
N LYS A 375 -3.32 -0.96 8.97
CA LYS A 375 -4.74 -0.73 9.22
C LYS A 375 -5.19 0.47 8.38
N PRO A 376 -6.49 0.60 8.07
CA PRO A 376 -7.03 1.88 7.65
C PRO A 376 -6.74 2.91 8.76
N LEU A 377 -6.09 4.02 8.42
CA LEU A 377 -5.68 5.06 9.35
C LEU A 377 -6.40 6.36 9.00
N PRO A 378 -6.92 7.10 10.00
CA PRO A 378 -7.38 8.46 9.82
C PRO A 378 -6.25 9.38 9.34
N LEU A 379 -6.54 10.28 8.40
CA LEU A 379 -5.63 11.39 8.05
C LEU A 379 -5.49 12.40 9.19
N ASP A 380 -6.54 12.55 10.01
CA ASP A 380 -6.49 13.29 11.26
C ASP A 380 -5.90 12.40 12.37
N PRO A 381 -4.71 12.70 12.91
CA PRO A 381 -4.14 11.93 14.01
C PRO A 381 -5.05 11.85 15.24
N ALA A 382 -5.94 12.84 15.45
CA ALA A 382 -6.89 12.83 16.56
C ALA A 382 -7.92 11.69 16.46
N GLY A 383 -8.19 11.17 15.25
CA GLY A 383 -9.08 10.03 15.02
C GLY A 383 -8.45 8.66 15.29
N ILE A 384 -7.12 8.58 15.45
CA ILE A 384 -6.41 7.30 15.62
C ILE A 384 -6.91 6.50 16.84
N PRO A 385 -7.12 7.10 18.03
CA PRO A 385 -7.64 6.36 19.19
C PRO A 385 -9.05 5.80 18.98
N ALA A 386 -9.94 6.55 18.32
CA ALA A 386 -11.28 6.09 17.97
C ALA A 386 -11.21 4.92 16.98
N MET A 387 -10.31 5.00 15.99
CA MET A 387 -10.07 3.92 15.03
C MET A 387 -9.51 2.66 15.68
N GLN A 388 -8.58 2.78 16.61
CA GLN A 388 -8.06 1.64 17.37
C GLN A 388 -9.17 0.97 18.19
N SER A 389 -9.93 1.76 18.95
CA SER A 389 -11.06 1.27 19.76
C SER A 389 -12.13 0.57 18.90
N TYR A 390 -12.42 1.15 17.73
CA TYR A 390 -13.31 0.56 16.72
C TYR A 390 -12.82 -0.81 16.26
N LEU A 391 -11.55 -0.89 15.85
CA LEU A 391 -10.93 -2.14 15.38
C LEU A 391 -10.82 -3.21 16.47
N ASP A 392 -10.73 -2.80 17.74
CA ASP A 392 -10.73 -3.68 18.91
C ASP A 392 -12.14 -4.15 19.33
N GLY A 393 -13.21 -3.68 18.65
CA GLY A 393 -14.57 -4.17 18.82
C GLY A 393 -15.59 -3.13 19.31
N ASP A 394 -15.19 -1.91 19.62
CA ASP A 394 -16.14 -0.85 20.01
C ASP A 394 -16.82 -0.23 18.77
N LEU A 395 -17.88 -0.89 18.29
CA LEU A 395 -18.66 -0.43 17.14
C LEU A 395 -19.32 0.94 17.36
N GLY A 396 -19.43 1.43 18.62
CA GLY A 396 -19.98 2.74 18.93
C GLY A 396 -19.15 3.90 18.35
N GLN A 397 -17.85 3.68 18.14
CA GLN A 397 -16.94 4.66 17.54
C GLN A 397 -17.24 4.95 16.07
N ARG A 398 -18.02 4.10 15.40
CA ARG A 398 -18.28 4.23 13.97
C ARG A 398 -18.89 5.60 13.60
N ALA A 399 -19.81 6.10 14.42
CA ALA A 399 -20.46 7.38 14.18
C ALA A 399 -19.51 8.58 14.30
N GLU A 400 -18.45 8.47 15.11
CA GLU A 400 -17.39 9.47 15.20
C GLU A 400 -16.47 9.39 13.99
N LEU A 401 -16.11 8.17 13.57
CA LEU A 401 -15.27 7.92 12.39
C LEU A 401 -15.91 8.42 11.09
N ASP A 402 -17.22 8.25 10.92
CA ASP A 402 -17.96 8.76 9.75
C ASP A 402 -18.00 10.30 9.69
N GLN A 403 -17.72 10.99 10.80
CA GLN A 403 -17.66 12.46 10.86
C GLN A 403 -16.25 13.00 10.59
N LEU A 404 -15.24 12.13 10.52
CA LEU A 404 -13.89 12.54 10.18
C LEU A 404 -13.84 13.15 8.79
N GLN A 405 -12.92 14.09 8.63
CA GLN A 405 -12.75 14.81 7.38
C GLN A 405 -11.43 14.45 6.73
N GLY A 406 -11.42 14.41 5.41
CA GLY A 406 -10.18 14.24 4.66
C GLY A 406 -9.39 15.53 4.56
N GLY A 407 -8.13 15.39 4.13
CA GLY A 407 -7.23 16.47 3.77
C GLY A 407 -6.74 16.35 2.34
N THR A 408 -6.13 17.43 1.83
CA THR A 408 -5.44 17.37 0.54
C THR A 408 -4.04 16.79 0.77
N LEU A 409 -3.66 15.78 0.00
CA LEU A 409 -2.36 15.11 0.13
C LEU A 409 -1.28 15.83 -0.69
N GLY A 410 -0.13 16.01 -0.05
CA GLY A 410 1.09 16.59 -0.61
C GLY A 410 2.10 15.51 -0.99
N ARG A 411 3.38 15.73 -0.66
CA ARG A 411 4.43 14.75 -0.90
C ARG A 411 4.41 13.64 0.14
N ILE A 412 4.87 12.47 -0.27
CA ILE A 412 5.25 11.39 0.63
C ILE A 412 6.77 11.20 0.63
N THR A 413 7.37 11.01 1.80
CA THR A 413 8.80 10.81 1.97
C THR A 413 9.07 9.69 2.97
N TRP A 414 10.17 8.95 2.82
CA TRP A 414 10.64 7.97 3.80
C TRP A 414 12.16 7.76 3.68
N ASP A 415 12.76 7.20 4.72
CA ASP A 415 14.15 6.77 4.71
C ASP A 415 14.24 5.29 4.31
N GLU A 416 15.16 4.97 3.40
CA GLU A 416 15.49 3.58 3.04
C GLU A 416 16.85 3.19 3.59
N GLU A 417 16.92 1.99 4.16
CA GLU A 417 18.17 1.35 4.54
C GLU A 417 18.33 0.06 3.75
N LYS A 418 19.44 -0.07 3.03
CA LYS A 418 19.80 -1.27 2.27
C LYS A 418 20.68 -2.16 3.14
N LEU A 419 20.26 -3.41 3.32
CA LEU A 419 21.00 -4.48 3.96
C LEU A 419 21.51 -5.42 2.86
N GLY A 420 22.79 -5.80 2.90
CA GLY A 420 23.39 -6.62 1.85
C GLY A 420 23.67 -5.83 0.56
N ASP A 421 23.40 -6.44 -0.58
CA ASP A 421 23.52 -5.83 -1.90
C ASP A 421 22.35 -4.85 -2.16
N PRO A 422 22.63 -3.54 -2.37
CA PRO A 422 21.60 -2.54 -2.58
C PRO A 422 20.81 -2.72 -3.88
N GLU A 423 21.35 -3.42 -4.88
CA GLU A 423 20.69 -3.69 -6.17
C GLU A 423 19.82 -4.94 -6.12
N ALA A 424 20.04 -5.83 -5.16
CA ALA A 424 19.34 -7.12 -5.06
C ALA A 424 18.01 -7.04 -4.29
N SER A 425 17.63 -5.88 -3.75
CA SER A 425 16.37 -5.73 -3.00
C SER A 425 15.69 -4.39 -3.22
N THR A 426 14.35 -4.38 -3.19
CA THR A 426 13.54 -3.17 -3.35
C THR A 426 12.35 -3.13 -2.38
N ALA A 427 11.89 -1.92 -2.07
CA ALA A 427 10.65 -1.67 -1.34
C ALA A 427 9.77 -0.74 -2.19
N THR A 428 8.56 -1.17 -2.52
CA THR A 428 7.57 -0.35 -3.22
C THR A 428 6.49 0.07 -2.24
N VAL A 429 6.42 1.37 -1.96
CA VAL A 429 5.35 1.95 -1.14
C VAL A 429 4.13 2.19 -2.02
N ASN A 430 2.97 1.72 -1.56
CA ASN A 430 1.68 1.93 -2.19
C ASN A 430 0.75 2.58 -1.18
N ILE A 431 -0.13 3.44 -1.66
CA ILE A 431 -1.15 4.10 -0.84
C ILE A 431 -2.52 4.00 -1.50
N GLN A 432 -3.56 3.94 -0.67
CA GLN A 432 -4.94 4.15 -1.08
C GLN A 432 -5.67 5.02 -0.07
N THR A 433 -6.76 5.66 -0.50
CA THR A 433 -7.58 6.54 0.33
C THR A 433 -9.04 6.12 0.32
N GLY A 434 -9.75 6.39 1.41
CA GLY A 434 -11.08 5.87 1.70
C GLY A 434 -12.03 6.85 2.39
N PHE A 435 -13.33 6.71 2.12
CA PHE A 435 -14.39 7.46 2.82
C PHE A 435 -14.91 6.77 4.08
N THR A 436 -14.80 5.44 4.14
CA THR A 436 -15.25 4.62 5.27
C THR A 436 -14.04 3.99 5.96
N PRO A 437 -14.16 3.59 7.24
CA PRO A 437 -13.11 2.85 7.93
C PRO A 437 -12.88 1.43 7.34
N GLU A 438 -13.77 0.89 6.50
CA GLU A 438 -13.62 -0.43 5.87
C GLU A 438 -13.08 -0.37 4.44
N PRO A 439 -11.83 -0.79 4.18
CA PRO A 439 -11.27 -0.88 2.83
C PRO A 439 -11.77 -2.07 2.01
N LEU A 440 -12.44 -3.03 2.65
CA LEU A 440 -12.85 -4.28 2.04
C LEU A 440 -14.33 -4.58 2.26
N VAL A 441 -14.93 -5.21 1.26
CA VAL A 441 -16.20 -5.93 1.36
C VAL A 441 -15.92 -7.35 1.83
N LEU A 442 -16.41 -7.70 3.02
CA LEU A 442 -16.18 -8.99 3.67
C LEU A 442 -17.37 -9.92 3.44
N ILE A 443 -17.11 -11.08 2.83
CA ILE A 443 -18.15 -12.09 2.54
C ILE A 443 -18.21 -13.14 3.66
N ARG A 444 -19.42 -13.41 4.15
CA ARG A 444 -19.72 -14.46 5.14
C ARG A 444 -20.87 -15.35 4.69
N LEU A 445 -21.00 -16.52 5.32
CA LEU A 445 -22.24 -17.29 5.30
C LEU A 445 -23.20 -16.77 6.37
N ASN A 446 -24.44 -16.52 5.97
CA ASN A 446 -25.52 -16.25 6.92
C ASN A 446 -26.12 -17.53 7.53
N ARG A 447 -27.11 -17.38 8.42
CA ARG A 447 -27.81 -18.51 9.07
C ARG A 447 -28.51 -19.45 8.07
N ASN A 448 -28.81 -18.97 6.87
CA ASN A 448 -29.44 -19.74 5.79
C ASN A 448 -28.42 -20.49 4.91
N GLY A 449 -27.12 -20.26 5.14
CA GLY A 449 -26.01 -20.84 4.37
C GLY A 449 -25.75 -20.15 3.04
N ASP A 450 -26.24 -18.92 2.86
CA ASP A 450 -26.04 -18.09 1.67
C ASP A 450 -24.83 -17.15 1.89
N GLN A 451 -24.09 -16.85 0.82
CA GLN A 451 -22.98 -15.90 0.85
C GLN A 451 -23.51 -14.46 0.79
N VAL A 452 -23.10 -13.64 1.76
CA VAL A 452 -23.63 -12.28 1.95
C VAL A 452 -22.54 -11.31 2.39
N GLU A 453 -22.74 -10.04 2.03
CA GLU A 453 -21.88 -8.89 2.33
C GLU A 453 -22.32 -8.19 3.63
N TRP A 454 -23.61 -8.24 3.97
CA TRP A 454 -24.19 -7.54 5.11
C TRP A 454 -23.89 -8.20 6.46
N ARG A 455 -23.85 -7.39 7.52
CA ARG A 455 -23.58 -7.86 8.88
C ARG A 455 -24.68 -8.76 9.44
N PRO A 456 -24.41 -9.57 10.46
CA PRO A 456 -25.44 -10.41 11.10
C PRO A 456 -26.65 -9.59 11.53
N ASP A 457 -27.84 -10.04 11.14
CA ASP A 457 -29.10 -9.38 11.48
C ASP A 457 -29.17 -7.89 11.03
N ALA A 458 -28.50 -7.54 9.92
CA ALA A 458 -28.52 -6.20 9.33
C ALA A 458 -29.95 -5.70 9.07
N MET A 459 -30.29 -4.54 9.65
CA MET A 459 -31.59 -3.90 9.52
C MET A 459 -31.52 -2.75 8.50
N VAL A 460 -32.35 -2.82 7.46
CA VAL A 460 -32.37 -1.85 6.35
C VAL A 460 -33.81 -1.53 5.95
N VAL A 461 -34.03 -0.46 5.18
CA VAL A 461 -35.36 -0.10 4.63
C VAL A 461 -35.51 -0.70 3.24
N ASP A 462 -36.64 -1.35 2.94
CA ASP A 462 -36.91 -1.90 1.60
C ASP A 462 -37.42 -0.81 0.63
N HIS A 463 -36.59 -0.43 -0.35
CA HIS A 463 -36.91 0.59 -1.35
C HIS A 463 -37.51 0.05 -2.66
N ARG A 464 -37.84 -1.25 -2.71
CA ARG A 464 -38.38 -1.85 -3.93
C ARG A 464 -39.84 -1.45 -4.14
N GLU A 465 -40.08 -0.69 -5.19
CA GLU A 465 -41.42 -0.24 -5.60
C GLU A 465 -42.39 -1.43 -5.79
N GLY A 466 -43.54 -1.39 -5.11
CA GLY A 466 -44.58 -2.43 -5.18
C GLY A 466 -44.31 -3.67 -4.33
N SER A 467 -43.26 -3.66 -3.49
CA SER A 467 -42.99 -4.71 -2.50
C SER A 467 -44.00 -4.68 -1.35
N THR A 468 -44.27 -5.85 -0.74
CA THR A 468 -45.12 -5.93 0.46
C THR A 468 -44.51 -5.28 1.70
N THR A 469 -43.20 -5.03 1.67
CA THR A 469 -42.41 -4.41 2.75
C THR A 469 -41.84 -3.06 2.36
N GLU A 470 -42.30 -2.47 1.25
CA GLU A 470 -41.82 -1.16 0.77
C GLU A 470 -41.94 -0.10 1.87
N GLY A 471 -40.83 0.59 2.15
CA GLY A 471 -40.72 1.63 3.18
C GLY A 471 -40.59 1.12 4.62
N GLU A 472 -40.67 -0.19 4.85
CA GLU A 472 -40.57 -0.78 6.19
C GLU A 472 -39.13 -1.25 6.52
N PRO A 473 -38.71 -1.18 7.80
CA PRO A 473 -37.44 -1.74 8.24
C PRO A 473 -37.50 -3.28 8.27
N VAL A 474 -36.53 -3.93 7.64
CA VAL A 474 -36.44 -5.37 7.48
C VAL A 474 -35.07 -5.89 7.88
N ILE A 475 -35.01 -7.13 8.38
CA ILE A 475 -33.75 -7.83 8.71
C ILE A 475 -33.37 -8.71 7.52
N LEU A 476 -32.20 -8.47 6.93
CA LEU A 476 -31.75 -9.18 5.72
C LEU A 476 -31.49 -10.68 5.92
N ASP A 477 -31.20 -11.09 7.16
CA ASP A 477 -31.00 -12.51 7.52
C ASP A 477 -32.30 -13.25 7.90
N ASP A 478 -33.47 -12.58 7.84
CA ASP A 478 -34.77 -13.21 8.14
C ASP A 478 -35.05 -14.36 7.15
N PRO A 479 -35.28 -15.60 7.63
CA PRO A 479 -35.64 -16.73 6.78
C PRO A 479 -36.85 -16.49 5.87
N LEU A 480 -37.80 -15.64 6.28
CA LEU A 480 -38.98 -15.28 5.48
C LEU A 480 -38.65 -14.39 4.28
N LEU A 481 -37.56 -13.61 4.37
CA LEU A 481 -37.09 -12.72 3.32
C LEU A 481 -35.96 -13.31 2.48
N ARG A 482 -35.56 -14.56 2.73
CA ARG A 482 -34.40 -15.20 2.06
C ARG A 482 -34.37 -15.01 0.53
N SER A 483 -35.51 -15.16 -0.14
CA SER A 483 -35.60 -15.02 -1.60
C SER A 483 -35.59 -13.56 -2.09
N ALA A 484 -35.89 -12.59 -1.23
CA ALA A 484 -35.96 -11.16 -1.55
C ALA A 484 -34.75 -10.37 -1.03
N ALA A 485 -34.02 -10.88 -0.04
CA ALA A 485 -32.95 -10.17 0.67
C ALA A 485 -31.87 -9.59 -0.26
N ARG A 486 -31.50 -10.33 -1.30
CA ARG A 486 -30.53 -9.86 -2.31
C ARG A 486 -31.08 -8.71 -3.15
N ASP A 487 -32.35 -8.75 -3.53
CA ASP A 487 -32.99 -7.68 -4.28
C ASP A 487 -33.13 -6.42 -3.42
N ILE A 488 -33.46 -6.58 -2.12
CA ILE A 488 -33.51 -5.49 -1.15
C ILE A 488 -32.13 -4.85 -1.04
N TRP A 489 -31.08 -5.66 -0.81
CA TRP A 489 -29.70 -5.19 -0.74
C TRP A 489 -29.26 -4.41 -1.99
N ASN A 490 -29.64 -4.88 -3.18
CA ASN A 490 -29.30 -4.22 -4.43
C ASN A 490 -30.08 -2.91 -4.67
N ALA A 491 -31.20 -2.70 -3.98
CA ALA A 491 -32.00 -1.48 -4.05
C ALA A 491 -31.54 -0.38 -3.08
N LEU A 492 -30.63 -0.72 -2.14
CA LEU A 492 -30.06 0.24 -1.20
C LEU A 492 -29.08 1.20 -1.89
N THR A 493 -29.02 2.42 -1.37
CA THR A 493 -27.96 3.38 -1.72
C THR A 493 -26.59 2.88 -1.27
N ASP A 494 -25.52 3.46 -1.83
CA ASP A 494 -24.15 3.11 -1.43
C ASP A 494 -23.90 3.32 0.07
N GLU A 495 -24.43 4.40 0.63
CA GLU A 495 -24.30 4.75 2.05
C GLU A 495 -25.05 3.75 2.95
N GLU A 496 -26.27 3.35 2.57
CA GLU A 496 -27.02 2.32 3.29
C GLU A 496 -26.32 0.97 3.26
N ARG A 497 -25.72 0.60 2.11
CA ARG A 497 -24.93 -0.63 1.99
C ARG A 497 -23.69 -0.56 2.87
N ALA A 498 -22.95 0.56 2.86
CA ALA A 498 -21.79 0.75 3.73
C ALA A 498 -22.17 0.62 5.21
N ALA A 499 -23.29 1.23 5.63
CA ALA A 499 -23.78 1.16 6.99
C ALA A 499 -24.25 -0.25 7.41
N ALA A 500 -24.74 -1.06 6.47
CA ALA A 500 -25.24 -2.41 6.73
C ALA A 500 -24.22 -3.52 6.43
N GLN A 501 -23.06 -3.20 5.86
CA GLN A 501 -22.00 -4.15 5.53
C GLN A 501 -21.37 -4.78 6.78
N THR A 502 -20.87 -6.01 6.63
CA THR A 502 -20.06 -6.69 7.65
C THR A 502 -18.75 -5.94 7.84
N THR A 503 -18.49 -5.51 9.07
CA THR A 503 -17.28 -4.75 9.42
C THR A 503 -16.13 -5.68 9.80
N PHE A 504 -14.89 -5.16 9.79
CA PHE A 504 -13.72 -5.94 10.21
C PHE A 504 -13.81 -6.45 11.67
N PRO A 505 -14.25 -5.65 12.67
CA PRO A 505 -14.37 -6.12 14.05
C PRO A 505 -15.38 -7.26 14.18
N GLU A 506 -16.56 -7.13 13.56
CA GLU A 506 -17.60 -8.17 13.55
C GLU A 506 -17.11 -9.44 12.84
N TYR A 507 -16.42 -9.28 11.71
CA TYR A 507 -15.86 -10.39 10.96
C TYR A 507 -14.77 -11.10 11.76
N SER A 508 -13.96 -10.37 12.52
CA SER A 508 -12.84 -10.94 13.29
C SER A 508 -13.31 -11.64 14.57
N ASP A 509 -14.40 -11.17 15.18
CA ASP A 509 -14.97 -11.75 16.39
C ASP A 509 -15.64 -13.13 16.12
N PRO A 510 -15.13 -14.23 16.68
CA PRO A 510 -15.69 -15.57 16.48
C PRO A 510 -17.07 -15.77 17.11
N THR A 511 -17.48 -14.89 18.04
CA THR A 511 -18.82 -14.93 18.65
C THR A 511 -19.88 -14.29 17.76
N THR A 512 -19.47 -13.33 16.93
CA THR A 512 -20.33 -12.63 15.96
C THR A 512 -20.33 -13.33 14.60
N VAL A 513 -19.15 -13.60 14.03
CA VAL A 513 -18.98 -14.38 12.79
C VAL A 513 -18.11 -15.61 13.07
N PRO A 514 -18.71 -16.80 13.26
CA PRO A 514 -17.97 -18.03 13.50
C PRO A 514 -17.02 -18.38 12.34
N ALA A 515 -15.90 -19.05 12.63
CA ALA A 515 -14.91 -19.45 11.62
C ALA A 515 -15.51 -20.30 10.48
N ALA A 516 -16.50 -21.15 10.79
CA ALA A 516 -17.22 -21.95 9.79
C ALA A 516 -18.00 -21.09 8.78
N ASN A 517 -18.40 -19.87 9.15
CA ASN A 517 -19.13 -18.95 8.29
C ASN A 517 -18.20 -18.10 7.41
N LYS A 518 -16.88 -18.23 7.56
CA LYS A 518 -15.88 -17.55 6.73
C LYS A 518 -15.39 -18.44 5.58
N ARG A 519 -15.98 -19.63 5.43
CA ARG A 519 -15.59 -20.64 4.45
C ARG A 519 -16.78 -21.11 3.64
N ASP A 520 -16.52 -21.52 2.40
CA ASP A 520 -17.52 -22.18 1.56
C ASP A 520 -17.76 -23.65 1.99
N ARG A 521 -18.64 -24.36 1.27
CA ARG A 521 -18.94 -25.78 1.54
C ARG A 521 -17.75 -26.71 1.27
N GLN A 522 -16.75 -26.27 0.53
CA GLN A 522 -15.52 -27.00 0.23
C GLN A 522 -14.40 -26.64 1.22
N SER A 523 -14.69 -25.83 2.24
CA SER A 523 -13.74 -25.31 3.22
C SER A 523 -12.69 -24.34 2.64
N ASN A 524 -12.96 -23.75 1.47
CA ASN A 524 -12.16 -22.63 0.96
C ASN A 524 -12.56 -21.35 1.69
N ASP A 525 -11.59 -20.49 2.02
CA ASP A 525 -11.86 -19.18 2.59
C ASP A 525 -12.69 -18.33 1.61
N LEU A 526 -13.72 -17.66 2.12
CA LEU A 526 -14.56 -16.77 1.33
C LEU A 526 -13.76 -15.53 0.89
N PRO A 527 -14.05 -14.98 -0.29
CA PRO A 527 -13.29 -13.87 -0.82
C PRO A 527 -13.47 -12.61 0.05
N ARG A 528 -12.41 -11.80 0.08
CA ARG A 528 -12.42 -10.44 0.61
C ARG A 528 -12.17 -9.54 -0.57
N LEU A 529 -13.16 -8.72 -0.88
CA LEU A 529 -13.14 -7.92 -2.10
C LEU A 529 -12.72 -6.50 -1.74
N ALA A 530 -11.95 -5.86 -2.62
CA ALA A 530 -11.73 -4.42 -2.51
C ALA A 530 -13.08 -3.69 -2.61
N ASP A 531 -13.19 -2.55 -1.94
CA ASP A 531 -14.36 -1.67 -2.04
C ASP A 531 -14.06 -0.47 -2.96
N PRO A 532 -14.19 -0.60 -4.29
CA PRO A 532 -13.88 0.49 -5.21
C PRO A 532 -14.89 1.65 -5.14
N VAL A 533 -16.02 1.48 -4.44
CA VAL A 533 -17.01 2.54 -4.24
C VAL A 533 -16.45 3.55 -3.26
N PHE A 534 -15.96 3.08 -2.10
CA PHE A 534 -15.49 3.95 -1.04
C PHE A 534 -13.97 4.11 -0.99
N TRP A 535 -13.20 3.28 -1.69
CA TRP A 535 -11.73 3.30 -1.68
C TRP A 535 -11.13 3.38 -3.08
N SER A 536 -10.00 4.08 -3.19
CA SER A 536 -9.33 4.34 -4.49
C SER A 536 -8.64 3.11 -5.09
N GLY A 537 -8.40 2.07 -4.29
CA GLY A 537 -7.42 1.02 -4.61
C GLY A 537 -5.98 1.51 -4.44
N PHE A 538 -5.06 0.57 -4.22
CA PHE A 538 -3.64 0.85 -4.02
C PHE A 538 -2.98 1.35 -5.31
N GLN A 539 -2.25 2.46 -5.19
CA GLN A 539 -1.40 3.00 -6.24
C GLN A 539 0.04 3.13 -5.71
N PRO A 540 1.06 2.79 -6.51
CA PRO A 540 2.45 2.98 -6.12
C PRO A 540 2.76 4.47 -6.00
N VAL A 541 3.62 4.82 -5.05
CA VAL A 541 4.11 6.19 -4.85
C VAL A 541 5.63 6.23 -4.88
N THR A 542 6.16 7.37 -5.31
CA THR A 542 7.60 7.61 -5.41
C THR A 542 8.06 8.50 -4.27
N ASN A 543 9.19 8.15 -3.66
CA ASN A 543 9.77 8.91 -2.55
C ASN A 543 10.04 10.37 -2.96
N GLY A 544 9.54 11.32 -2.17
CA GLY A 544 9.65 12.76 -2.41
C GLY A 544 8.66 13.33 -3.43
N GLN A 545 7.84 12.50 -4.09
CA GLN A 545 6.85 12.97 -5.06
C GLN A 545 5.48 13.20 -4.43
N ARG A 546 4.64 13.99 -5.12
CA ARG A 546 3.24 14.19 -4.73
C ARG A 546 2.49 12.87 -4.82
N ILE A 547 1.68 12.59 -3.80
CA ILE A 547 0.72 11.52 -3.82
C ILE A 547 -0.35 11.81 -4.89
N ASN A 548 -0.50 10.91 -5.86
CA ASN A 548 -1.49 11.02 -6.94
C ASN A 548 -2.66 10.06 -6.74
N VAL A 549 -3.19 9.97 -5.51
CA VAL A 549 -4.46 9.29 -5.21
C VAL A 549 -5.51 10.32 -4.83
N PRO A 550 -6.82 10.01 -4.94
CA PRO A 550 -7.87 10.95 -4.56
C PRO A 550 -7.68 11.49 -3.13
N GLY A 551 -7.60 12.82 -3.00
CA GLY A 551 -7.55 13.51 -1.71
C GLY A 551 -8.94 13.65 -1.08
N GLU A 552 -9.01 14.45 -0.01
CA GLU A 552 -10.25 14.83 0.69
C GLU A 552 -11.04 13.65 1.27
N ARG A 553 -10.36 12.51 1.40
CA ARG A 553 -10.86 11.26 2.00
C ARG A 553 -10.31 11.11 3.42
N PRO A 554 -11.15 10.86 4.44
CA PRO A 554 -10.73 10.83 5.84
C PRO A 554 -9.77 9.69 6.19
N PHE A 555 -9.75 8.62 5.41
CA PHE A 555 -8.90 7.46 5.67
C PHE A 555 -7.86 7.25 4.58
N PHE A 556 -6.73 6.67 4.97
CA PHE A 556 -5.74 6.13 4.05
C PHE A 556 -5.24 4.78 4.54
N GLN A 557 -4.61 4.02 3.65
CA GLN A 557 -3.96 2.77 3.99
C GLN A 557 -2.66 2.65 3.19
N ILE A 558 -1.61 2.17 3.83
CA ILE A 558 -0.29 1.96 3.24
C ILE A 558 -0.05 0.47 3.07
N ARG A 559 0.47 0.10 1.90
CA ARG A 559 1.01 -1.23 1.62
C ARG A 559 2.45 -1.09 1.14
N ILE A 560 3.38 -1.80 1.76
CA ILE A 560 4.77 -1.85 1.31
C ILE A 560 5.09 -3.25 0.81
N ASP A 561 5.41 -3.36 -0.47
CA ASP A 561 5.85 -4.59 -1.11
C ASP A 561 7.37 -4.64 -1.11
N PHE A 562 7.93 -5.59 -0.37
CA PHE A 562 9.36 -5.86 -0.34
C PHE A 562 9.67 -7.03 -1.26
N THR A 563 10.71 -6.89 -2.07
CA THR A 563 11.24 -7.96 -2.91
C THR A 563 12.74 -8.08 -2.75
N SER A 564 13.24 -9.31 -2.85
CA SER A 564 14.67 -9.59 -2.82
C SER A 564 15.03 -10.75 -3.75
N GLU A 565 16.10 -10.58 -4.51
CA GLU A 565 16.71 -11.61 -5.37
C GLU A 565 17.84 -12.35 -4.66
N ASP A 566 18.33 -11.81 -3.53
CA ASP A 566 19.38 -12.39 -2.71
C ASP A 566 18.92 -12.56 -1.26
N TYR A 567 19.04 -13.76 -0.74
CA TYR A 567 18.65 -14.10 0.63
C TYR A 567 19.43 -13.30 1.69
N ARG A 568 20.60 -12.72 1.37
CA ARG A 568 21.36 -11.86 2.30
C ARG A 568 20.97 -10.39 2.23
N SER A 569 20.09 -10.03 1.28
CA SER A 569 19.78 -8.66 0.94
C SER A 569 18.34 -8.31 1.27
N ALA A 570 18.11 -7.11 1.81
CA ALA A 570 16.79 -6.59 2.11
C ALA A 570 16.78 -5.05 2.12
N THR A 571 15.60 -4.48 1.90
CA THR A 571 15.37 -3.04 2.08
C THR A 571 14.49 -2.83 3.30
N ALA A 572 14.86 -1.90 4.17
CA ALA A 572 14.04 -1.44 5.29
C ALA A 572 13.49 -0.03 4.99
N VAL A 573 12.29 0.25 5.47
CA VAL A 573 11.62 1.56 5.37
C VAL A 573 11.46 2.16 6.76
N ARG A 574 11.82 3.45 6.92
CA ARG A 574 11.76 4.20 8.18
C ARG A 574 11.18 5.60 7.96
N ASN A 575 10.74 6.25 9.04
CA ASN A 575 10.35 7.67 9.07
C ASN A 575 9.44 8.11 7.89
N LEU A 576 8.41 7.32 7.60
CA LEU A 576 7.47 7.65 6.54
C LEU A 576 6.68 8.89 6.94
N ARG A 577 6.65 9.89 6.05
CA ARG A 577 6.02 11.18 6.26
C ARG A 577 5.12 11.52 5.08
N ILE A 578 3.89 11.91 5.36
CA ILE A 578 2.92 12.40 4.37
C ILE A 578 2.61 13.86 4.69
N GLU A 579 2.98 14.76 3.78
CA GLU A 579 2.54 16.16 3.84
C GLU A 579 1.04 16.24 3.53
N GLN A 580 0.30 17.08 4.27
CA GLN A 580 -1.12 17.28 4.03
C GLN A 580 -1.58 18.69 4.37
N LEU A 581 -2.62 19.15 3.69
CA LEU A 581 -3.40 20.31 4.11
C LEU A 581 -4.53 19.80 4.99
N PHE A 582 -4.41 20.06 6.29
CA PHE A 582 -5.38 19.59 7.27
C PHE A 582 -5.46 20.53 8.49
N PRO A 583 -6.66 20.93 8.95
CA PRO A 583 -7.95 20.75 8.28
C PRO A 583 -8.03 21.52 6.94
N PRO A 584 -8.88 21.11 5.99
CA PRO A 584 -9.08 21.83 4.74
C PRO A 584 -9.54 23.28 4.95
N ILE A 585 -9.26 24.16 4.00
CA ILE A 585 -9.57 25.61 4.09
C ILE A 585 -11.08 25.94 4.07
N LEU A 586 -11.91 24.96 3.69
CA LEU A 586 -13.37 25.01 3.83
C LEU A 586 -13.94 23.61 4.10
N ARG A 587 -15.18 23.51 4.61
CA ARG A 587 -15.89 22.23 4.81
C ARG A 587 -15.91 21.39 3.55
N GLU A 588 -16.38 21.99 2.47
CA GLU A 588 -16.61 21.31 1.20
C GLU A 588 -16.86 22.35 0.11
N ALA A 589 -16.31 22.16 -1.09
CA ALA A 589 -16.72 22.90 -2.28
C ALA A 589 -17.36 21.92 -3.26
N VAL A 590 -18.62 22.15 -3.58
CA VAL A 590 -19.36 21.36 -4.58
C VAL A 590 -19.52 22.22 -5.83
N ALA A 591 -19.43 21.63 -7.02
CA ALA A 591 -19.66 22.33 -8.27
C ALA A 591 -20.32 21.48 -9.34
N GLU A 592 -20.88 22.20 -10.30
CA GLU A 592 -21.38 21.68 -11.56
C GLU A 592 -21.03 22.63 -12.72
N ILE A 593 -21.07 22.10 -13.94
CA ILE A 593 -20.79 22.85 -15.16
C ILE A 593 -21.95 22.76 -16.15
N VAL A 594 -22.34 23.90 -16.72
CA VAL A 594 -23.43 24.00 -17.69
C VAL A 594 -22.97 24.76 -18.95
N PRO A 595 -23.26 24.27 -20.17
CA PRO A 595 -23.95 23.00 -20.48
C PRO A 595 -23.04 21.78 -20.24
N ALA A 596 -23.59 20.70 -19.67
CA ALA A 596 -22.89 19.43 -19.44
C ALA A 596 -23.04 18.43 -20.58
N ALA A 597 -24.02 18.61 -21.47
CA ALA A 597 -24.25 17.75 -22.62
C ALA A 597 -24.57 18.57 -23.87
N ASP A 598 -24.64 17.89 -25.01
CA ASP A 598 -24.96 18.48 -26.31
C ASP A 598 -24.01 19.57 -26.78
N VAL A 599 -22.78 19.56 -26.24
CA VAL A 599 -21.73 20.50 -26.64
C VAL A 599 -21.10 20.05 -27.96
N ALA A 600 -20.88 20.99 -28.87
CA ALA A 600 -20.15 20.73 -30.11
C ALA A 600 -18.63 20.67 -29.83
N ALA A 601 -18.00 19.55 -30.19
CA ALA A 601 -16.55 19.36 -30.01
C ALA A 601 -15.76 20.39 -30.84
N GLY A 602 -14.66 20.90 -30.27
CA GLY A 602 -13.78 21.87 -30.91
C GLY A 602 -14.35 23.28 -31.03
N LEU A 603 -15.64 23.54 -30.79
CA LEU A 603 -16.21 24.89 -30.80
C LEU A 603 -16.02 25.59 -29.44
N ASP A 604 -15.81 26.90 -29.49
CA ASP A 604 -15.80 27.75 -28.31
C ASP A 604 -17.22 27.80 -27.72
N THR A 605 -17.39 27.15 -26.57
CA THR A 605 -18.65 27.09 -25.84
C THR A 605 -18.56 27.96 -24.61
N LEU A 606 -19.64 28.69 -24.32
CA LEU A 606 -19.76 29.44 -23.07
C LEU A 606 -20.20 28.46 -21.97
N PHE A 607 -19.32 28.24 -21.01
CA PHE A 607 -19.60 27.45 -19.82
C PHE A 607 -19.88 28.35 -18.62
N THR A 608 -20.82 27.93 -17.79
CA THR A 608 -21.02 28.44 -16.43
C THR A 608 -20.59 27.35 -15.47
N TYR A 609 -19.54 27.63 -14.69
CA TYR A 609 -19.05 26.76 -13.63
C TYR A 609 -19.55 27.31 -12.29
N ALA A 610 -20.50 26.62 -11.67
CA ALA A 610 -21.16 27.05 -10.45
C ALA A 610 -20.56 26.33 -9.26
N VAL A 611 -19.98 27.07 -8.31
CA VAL A 611 -19.33 26.53 -7.11
C VAL A 611 -20.09 26.94 -5.87
N ARG A 612 -20.54 25.98 -5.08
CA ARG A 612 -21.11 26.20 -3.75
C ARG A 612 -20.07 25.85 -2.68
N PRO A 613 -19.47 26.86 -2.03
CA PRO A 613 -18.64 26.62 -0.87
C PRO A 613 -19.49 26.42 0.39
N ARG A 614 -19.11 25.45 1.20
CA ARG A 614 -19.66 25.19 2.53
C ARG A 614 -18.56 25.42 3.56
N PHE A 615 -18.90 26.13 4.62
CA PHE A 615 -17.93 26.55 5.63
C PHE A 615 -18.23 25.93 7.01
N ARG A 616 -17.19 25.84 7.82
CA ARG A 616 -17.20 25.64 9.27
C ARG A 616 -16.92 26.98 9.96
N ASP A 617 -17.19 27.00 11.26
CA ASP A 617 -16.80 28.13 12.10
C ASP A 617 -15.27 28.28 12.12
N GLY A 618 -14.78 29.44 11.67
CA GLY A 618 -13.34 29.74 11.63
C GLY A 618 -12.61 29.35 10.34
N ASP A 619 -13.29 28.76 9.36
CA ASP A 619 -12.70 28.46 8.05
C ASP A 619 -12.18 29.76 7.38
N PRO A 620 -10.95 29.77 6.83
CA PRO A 620 -10.36 30.95 6.23
C PRO A 620 -10.94 31.23 4.83
N GLY A 621 -11.54 30.23 4.18
CA GLY A 621 -12.06 30.35 2.83
C GLY A 621 -10.98 30.50 1.76
N PHE A 622 -11.32 31.07 0.62
CA PHE A 622 -10.45 31.07 -0.57
C PHE A 622 -10.56 32.37 -1.36
N ASN A 623 -9.54 32.69 -2.14
CA ASN A 623 -9.51 33.84 -3.05
C ASN A 623 -8.95 33.48 -4.44
N ARG A 624 -8.74 32.19 -4.69
CA ARG A 624 -8.26 31.64 -5.95
C ARG A 624 -9.10 30.46 -6.37
N ILE A 625 -9.39 30.39 -7.66
CA ILE A 625 -10.03 29.24 -8.31
C ILE A 625 -9.13 28.79 -9.46
N ARG A 626 -8.72 27.53 -9.44
CA ARG A 626 -7.94 26.88 -10.51
C ARG A 626 -8.81 25.85 -11.21
N ILE A 627 -8.96 25.97 -12.52
CA ILE A 627 -9.75 25.02 -13.33
C ILE A 627 -8.85 24.49 -14.45
N PRO A 628 -8.49 23.18 -14.41
CA PRO A 628 -7.85 22.50 -15.53
C PRO A 628 -8.77 22.47 -16.76
N THR A 629 -8.20 22.71 -17.93
CA THR A 629 -8.90 22.77 -19.21
C THR A 629 -8.07 22.13 -20.31
N PRO A 630 -8.69 21.40 -21.28
CA PRO A 630 -7.93 20.70 -22.33
C PRO A 630 -7.33 21.63 -23.38
N THR A 631 -7.72 22.90 -23.39
CA THR A 631 -7.20 23.94 -24.27
C THR A 631 -7.12 25.25 -23.52
N VAL A 632 -6.37 26.21 -24.08
CA VAL A 632 -6.38 27.59 -23.60
C VAL A 632 -7.80 28.14 -23.67
N VAL A 633 -8.35 28.54 -22.53
CA VAL A 633 -9.63 29.26 -22.44
C VAL A 633 -9.54 30.57 -23.21
N SER A 634 -10.45 30.81 -24.15
CA SER A 634 -10.43 31.99 -25.01
C SER A 634 -10.66 33.29 -24.24
N GLU A 635 -11.59 33.27 -23.29
CA GLU A 635 -11.97 34.42 -22.47
C GLU A 635 -12.67 33.95 -21.19
N VAL A 636 -12.45 34.66 -20.08
CA VAL A 636 -13.29 34.57 -18.88
C VAL A 636 -14.18 35.82 -18.88
N GLN A 637 -15.49 35.64 -19.04
CA GLN A 637 -16.44 36.73 -19.28
C GLN A 637 -16.85 37.46 -18.00
N SER A 638 -17.17 36.69 -16.95
CA SER A 638 -17.53 37.26 -15.65
C SER A 638 -17.33 36.25 -14.53
N VAL A 639 -17.14 36.78 -13.32
CA VAL A 639 -17.33 36.07 -12.07
C VAL A 639 -18.45 36.75 -11.32
N GLU A 640 -19.44 36.00 -10.86
CA GLU A 640 -20.61 36.51 -10.14
C GLU A 640 -20.76 35.81 -8.79
N PHE A 641 -21.10 36.57 -7.75
CA PHE A 641 -21.57 36.04 -6.48
C PHE A 641 -23.10 36.00 -6.52
N ALA A 642 -23.64 34.80 -6.62
CA ALA A 642 -25.07 34.53 -6.62
C ALA A 642 -25.52 34.03 -5.24
N TYR A 643 -26.76 34.31 -4.86
CA TYR A 643 -27.33 33.88 -3.58
C TYR A 643 -28.65 33.15 -3.83
N GLY A 644 -28.75 31.94 -3.30
CA GLY A 644 -29.92 31.07 -3.42
C GLY A 644 -29.62 29.61 -3.04
N ARG A 645 -30.65 28.84 -2.65
CA ARG A 645 -30.50 27.42 -2.28
C ARG A 645 -30.67 26.49 -3.48
N GLU A 646 -31.82 26.50 -4.12
CA GLU A 646 -32.09 25.68 -5.31
C GLU A 646 -32.02 26.52 -6.59
N SER A 647 -32.49 27.76 -6.53
CA SER A 647 -32.46 28.71 -7.65
C SER A 647 -31.77 30.00 -7.23
N ILE A 648 -31.18 30.72 -8.20
CA ILE A 648 -30.57 32.03 -7.95
C ILE A 648 -31.66 33.06 -7.66
N GLU A 649 -31.63 33.68 -6.47
CA GLU A 649 -32.55 34.75 -6.07
C GLU A 649 -32.00 36.14 -6.44
N ARG A 650 -30.69 36.31 -6.29
CA ARG A 650 -29.94 37.51 -6.69
C ARG A 650 -28.52 37.16 -7.10
N SER A 651 -27.91 37.97 -7.96
CA SER A 651 -26.51 37.83 -8.33
C SER A 651 -25.86 39.19 -8.58
N GLU A 652 -24.57 39.30 -8.27
CA GLU A 652 -23.76 40.50 -8.49
C GLU A 652 -22.41 40.13 -9.13
N ALA A 653 -22.00 40.90 -10.14
CA ALA A 653 -20.68 40.72 -10.74
C ALA A 653 -19.59 41.23 -9.78
N VAL A 654 -18.53 40.45 -9.63
CA VAL A 654 -17.38 40.78 -8.78
C VAL A 654 -16.12 41.00 -9.61
N PRO A 655 -15.19 41.88 -9.16
CA PRO A 655 -13.92 42.06 -9.85
C PRO A 655 -13.12 40.76 -9.80
N PHE A 656 -12.48 40.39 -10.91
CA PHE A 656 -11.60 39.23 -10.98
C PHE A 656 -10.36 39.52 -11.82
N GLU A 657 -9.32 38.73 -11.60
CA GLU A 657 -8.08 38.77 -12.36
C GLU A 657 -7.77 37.37 -12.91
N THR A 658 -7.33 37.26 -14.17
CA THR A 658 -6.83 35.99 -14.72
C THR A 658 -5.33 35.91 -14.48
N ILE A 659 -4.93 35.19 -13.44
CA ILE A 659 -3.54 35.13 -12.97
C ILE A 659 -2.70 34.22 -13.86
N ALA A 660 -3.26 33.09 -14.28
CA ALA A 660 -2.62 32.18 -15.22
C ALA A 660 -3.63 31.68 -16.25
N ARG A 661 -3.17 31.51 -17.50
CA ARG A 661 -3.96 30.97 -18.60
C ARG A 661 -3.05 30.20 -19.55
N THR A 662 -3.00 28.89 -19.39
CA THR A 662 -2.11 27.98 -20.14
C THR A 662 -2.93 27.03 -21.01
N GLN A 663 -2.27 26.11 -21.71
CA GLN A 663 -2.94 25.06 -22.47
C GLN A 663 -3.65 24.02 -21.59
N GLU A 664 -3.29 23.96 -20.30
CA GLU A 664 -3.74 22.90 -19.37
C GLU A 664 -4.70 23.42 -18.31
N LEU A 665 -4.74 24.74 -18.05
CA LEU A 665 -5.53 25.32 -16.98
C LEU A 665 -5.69 26.84 -17.10
N PHE A 666 -6.58 27.38 -16.29
CA PHE A 666 -6.57 28.78 -15.92
C PHE A 666 -6.76 28.96 -14.41
N VAL A 667 -6.25 30.08 -13.89
CA VAL A 667 -6.36 30.46 -12.47
C VAL A 667 -6.95 31.86 -12.36
N LEU A 668 -7.97 31.99 -11.54
CA LEU A 668 -8.66 33.24 -11.25
C LEU A 668 -8.31 33.74 -9.86
N GLY A 669 -8.02 35.03 -9.75
CA GLY A 669 -8.07 35.80 -8.51
C GLY A 669 -9.44 36.45 -8.35
N ILE A 670 -10.07 36.23 -7.20
CA ILE A 670 -11.40 36.77 -6.88
C ILE A 670 -11.38 37.43 -5.49
N PRO A 671 -12.39 38.24 -5.11
CA PRO A 671 -12.52 38.70 -3.74
C PRO A 671 -12.63 37.48 -2.82
N ARG A 672 -12.02 37.56 -1.65
CA ARG A 672 -11.99 36.44 -0.71
C ARG A 672 -13.42 36.01 -0.38
N VAL A 673 -13.70 34.73 -0.57
CA VAL A 673 -14.95 34.08 -0.19
C VAL A 673 -14.72 33.41 1.16
N ASP A 674 -15.43 33.90 2.17
CA ASP A 674 -15.33 33.45 3.55
C ASP A 674 -16.73 33.30 4.19
N PRO A 675 -16.84 32.75 5.42
CA PRO A 675 -18.14 32.49 6.04
C PRO A 675 -19.04 33.73 6.17
N SER A 676 -18.48 34.94 6.24
CA SER A 676 -19.26 36.18 6.37
C SER A 676 -20.05 36.53 5.10
N ILE A 677 -19.56 36.10 3.94
CA ILE A 677 -20.20 36.34 2.64
C ILE A 677 -21.22 35.24 2.31
N SER A 678 -21.06 34.02 2.85
CA SER A 678 -21.90 32.86 2.51
C SER A 678 -23.41 33.02 2.83
N GLN A 679 -23.78 33.92 3.77
CA GLN A 679 -25.16 34.19 4.20
C GLN A 679 -26.02 32.91 4.34
N ASN A 680 -25.74 32.07 5.34
CA ASN A 680 -26.43 30.80 5.60
C ASN A 680 -26.39 29.79 4.42
N ASP A 681 -25.19 29.55 3.87
CA ASP A 681 -24.93 28.61 2.77
C ASP A 681 -25.70 28.90 1.47
N SER A 682 -26.09 30.16 1.26
CA SER A 682 -26.79 30.60 0.05
C SER A 682 -25.85 30.99 -1.09
N LEU A 683 -24.58 31.26 -0.82
CA LEU A 683 -23.64 31.72 -1.83
C LEU A 683 -23.31 30.64 -2.87
N VAL A 684 -23.33 31.04 -4.13
CA VAL A 684 -22.81 30.30 -5.28
C VAL A 684 -21.90 31.23 -6.08
N VAL A 685 -20.68 30.80 -6.35
CA VAL A 685 -19.73 31.50 -7.23
C VAL A 685 -19.93 31.00 -8.65
N LEU A 686 -20.36 31.88 -9.56
CA LEU A 686 -20.55 31.56 -10.97
C LEU A 686 -19.36 32.07 -11.77
N VAL A 687 -18.62 31.17 -12.41
CA VAL A 687 -17.54 31.52 -13.33
C VAL A 687 -18.01 31.28 -14.75
N LYS A 688 -18.17 32.35 -15.54
CA LYS A 688 -18.57 32.26 -16.95
C LYS A 688 -17.34 32.39 -17.84
N PHE A 689 -17.01 31.35 -18.60
CA PHE A 689 -15.82 31.35 -19.47
C PHE A 689 -16.09 30.65 -20.81
N ARG A 690 -15.31 31.02 -21.83
CA ARG A 690 -15.33 30.40 -23.15
C ARG A 690 -14.19 29.42 -23.30
N GLY A 691 -14.51 28.14 -23.40
CA GLY A 691 -13.55 27.07 -23.57
C GLY A 691 -13.96 26.11 -24.68
N ARG A 692 -13.00 25.28 -25.11
CA ARG A 692 -13.25 24.21 -26.09
C ARG A 692 -13.10 22.86 -25.41
N VAL A 693 -14.03 21.97 -25.71
CA VAL A 693 -13.97 20.56 -25.36
C VAL A 693 -13.60 19.77 -26.61
N LEU A 694 -12.54 18.97 -26.54
CA LEU A 694 -12.01 18.25 -27.70
C LEU A 694 -12.34 16.75 -27.66
N ASN A 695 -12.65 16.23 -26.47
CA ASN A 695 -12.96 14.83 -26.23
C ASN A 695 -14.45 14.54 -26.21
N VAL A 696 -14.82 13.27 -26.36
CA VAL A 696 -16.19 12.78 -26.14
C VAL A 696 -16.67 13.15 -24.74
N LYS A 697 -15.77 13.03 -23.76
CA LYS A 697 -15.96 13.40 -22.35
C LYS A 697 -14.79 14.25 -21.88
N THR A 698 -15.05 15.44 -21.34
CA THR A 698 -14.05 16.33 -20.74
C THR A 698 -14.44 16.61 -19.29
N ASN A 699 -13.52 16.40 -18.36
CA ASN A 699 -13.76 16.66 -16.94
C ASN A 699 -13.16 18.01 -16.51
N PHE A 700 -13.96 18.84 -15.84
CA PHE A 700 -13.56 20.17 -15.36
C PHE A 700 -13.34 20.21 -13.84
N THR A 701 -12.71 19.19 -13.23
CA THR A 701 -12.44 19.18 -11.78
C THR A 701 -11.57 20.39 -11.36
N GLY A 702 -12.19 21.39 -10.74
CA GLY A 702 -11.51 22.58 -10.23
C GLY A 702 -10.91 22.40 -8.83
N HIS A 703 -10.15 23.39 -8.40
CA HIS A 703 -9.59 23.50 -7.06
C HIS A 703 -9.72 24.94 -6.54
N VAL A 704 -9.82 25.10 -5.22
CA VAL A 704 -9.80 26.38 -4.54
C VAL A 704 -8.62 26.45 -3.58
N PHE A 705 -8.05 27.64 -3.41
CA PHE A 705 -6.99 27.87 -2.44
C PHE A 705 -6.96 29.31 -1.96
N LEU A 706 -6.31 29.51 -0.80
CA LEU A 706 -6.07 30.82 -0.24
C LEU A 706 -4.62 31.23 -0.52
N ASP A 707 -4.47 32.28 -1.32
CA ASP A 707 -3.20 32.94 -1.59
C ASP A 707 -3.10 34.22 -0.74
N THR A 708 -2.16 34.23 0.21
CA THR A 708 -1.92 35.37 1.12
C THR A 708 -0.69 36.20 0.76
N VAL A 709 0.14 35.72 -0.15
CA VAL A 709 1.47 36.30 -0.47
C VAL A 709 1.44 37.05 -1.80
N GLY A 710 0.57 36.64 -2.72
CA GLY A 710 0.52 37.13 -4.09
C GLY A 710 1.41 36.29 -5.01
N ALA A 711 1.01 36.20 -6.28
CA ALA A 711 1.77 35.49 -7.30
C ALA A 711 3.05 36.26 -7.64
N GLY A 712 4.21 35.61 -7.53
CA GLY A 712 5.47 36.15 -8.04
C GLY A 712 5.74 35.79 -9.50
N PRO A 713 6.88 36.22 -10.08
CA PRO A 713 7.13 36.20 -11.52
C PRO A 713 7.14 34.81 -12.17
N SER A 714 7.39 33.72 -11.41
CA SER A 714 7.31 32.34 -11.92
C SER A 714 6.57 31.40 -10.95
N THR A 715 5.29 31.67 -10.71
CA THR A 715 4.45 30.79 -9.87
C THR A 715 4.08 29.51 -10.63
N ASP A 716 4.33 28.35 -10.04
CA ASP A 716 3.85 27.07 -10.57
C ASP A 716 2.42 26.79 -10.08
N TYR A 717 1.45 26.79 -11.00
CA TYR A 717 0.06 26.45 -10.74
C TYR A 717 -0.28 25.00 -11.08
N SER A 718 0.70 24.11 -10.97
CA SER A 718 0.50 22.68 -11.10
C SER A 718 -0.33 22.12 -9.93
N ASN A 719 0.00 20.91 -9.52
CA ASN A 719 -0.74 20.10 -8.59
C ASN A 719 -0.39 20.44 -7.12
N ILE A 720 0.84 20.88 -6.87
CA ILE A 720 1.24 21.60 -5.65
C ILE A 720 1.62 23.00 -6.12
N ILE A 721 1.07 24.03 -5.47
CA ILE A 721 1.30 25.41 -5.88
C ILE A 721 2.51 25.94 -5.12
N PHE A 722 3.54 26.34 -5.84
CA PHE A 722 4.72 27.01 -5.30
C PHE A 722 4.66 28.48 -5.65
N LEU A 723 4.34 29.31 -4.66
CA LEU A 723 4.49 30.76 -4.79
C LEU A 723 5.98 31.08 -4.63
N THR A 724 6.54 31.75 -5.62
CA THR A 724 7.98 32.03 -5.72
C THR A 724 8.25 33.51 -5.77
N ASP A 725 9.47 33.92 -5.43
CA ASP A 725 9.98 35.27 -5.66
C ASP A 725 11.37 35.21 -6.28
N GLU A 726 11.70 36.22 -7.08
CA GLU A 726 13.02 36.32 -7.70
C GLU A 726 13.93 37.14 -6.77
N ASP A 727 15.02 36.53 -6.32
CA ASP A 727 16.01 37.23 -5.51
C ASP A 727 16.82 38.21 -6.35
N ALA A 728 17.60 39.08 -5.69
CA ALA A 728 18.42 40.09 -6.37
C ALA A 728 19.51 39.50 -7.30
N SER A 729 19.73 38.18 -7.29
CA SER A 729 20.68 37.46 -8.14
C SER A 729 20.01 36.75 -9.33
N GLY A 730 18.68 36.80 -9.43
CA GLY A 730 17.91 36.09 -10.44
C GLY A 730 17.60 34.62 -10.08
N SER A 731 17.83 34.22 -8.82
CA SER A 731 17.45 32.91 -8.29
C SER A 731 15.99 32.93 -7.83
N ILE A 732 15.26 31.84 -8.06
CA ILE A 732 13.85 31.72 -7.71
C ILE A 732 13.75 31.00 -6.37
N ASP A 733 13.25 31.69 -5.34
CA ASP A 733 13.03 31.16 -3.99
C ASP A 733 11.54 30.85 -3.75
N THR A 734 11.23 29.72 -3.12
CA THR A 734 9.86 29.35 -2.75
C THR A 734 9.43 30.09 -1.48
N LEU A 735 8.46 31.01 -1.60
CA LEU A 735 7.88 31.75 -0.48
C LEU A 735 6.79 30.96 0.26
N GLN A 736 5.93 30.26 -0.48
CA GLN A 736 4.81 29.50 0.10
C GLN A 736 4.52 28.26 -0.74
N THR A 737 4.31 27.13 -0.06
CA THR A 737 3.76 25.91 -0.67
C THR A 737 2.29 25.80 -0.30
N ILE A 738 1.41 25.66 -1.30
CA ILE A 738 -0.04 25.55 -1.13
C ILE A 738 -0.50 24.25 -1.76
N LEU A 739 -1.26 23.46 -1.00
CA LEU A 739 -1.98 22.30 -1.50
C LEU A 739 -3.43 22.75 -1.76
N PRO A 740 -3.86 22.89 -3.03
CA PRO A 740 -5.18 23.43 -3.31
C PRO A 740 -6.27 22.38 -3.03
N GLN A 741 -7.34 22.78 -2.34
CA GLN A 741 -8.46 21.90 -2.00
C GLN A 741 -9.30 21.62 -3.24
N ARG A 742 -9.61 20.34 -3.48
CA ARG A 742 -10.42 19.93 -4.64
C ARG A 742 -11.86 20.41 -4.53
N ILE A 743 -12.45 20.76 -5.68
CA ILE A 743 -13.90 20.97 -5.84
C ILE A 743 -14.54 19.65 -6.25
N LEU A 744 -15.52 19.20 -5.48
CA LEU A 744 -16.28 17.97 -5.71
C LEU A 744 -17.42 18.22 -6.70
N GLN A 745 -17.80 17.19 -7.45
CA GLN A 745 -18.99 17.22 -8.28
C GLN A 745 -20.25 17.11 -7.40
N GLY A 746 -21.30 17.85 -7.71
CA GLY A 746 -22.61 17.64 -7.12
C GLY A 746 -23.65 18.65 -7.59
N ASP A 747 -24.84 18.55 -7.03
CA ASP A 747 -25.99 19.42 -7.30
C ASP A 747 -25.78 20.79 -6.61
N VAL A 748 -25.78 21.87 -7.40
CA VAL A 748 -25.56 23.23 -6.89
C VAL A 748 -26.75 24.15 -7.15
N LEU A 749 -27.33 24.12 -8.35
CA LEU A 749 -28.43 24.97 -8.80
C LEU A 749 -29.30 24.21 -9.82
N ALA A 750 -30.62 24.36 -9.71
CA ALA A 750 -31.55 23.89 -10.73
C ALA A 750 -31.50 24.82 -11.96
N PHE A 751 -30.81 24.39 -13.03
CA PHE A 751 -30.58 25.24 -14.20
C PHE A 751 -31.75 25.34 -15.20
N THR A 752 -32.81 24.51 -15.11
CA THR A 752 -34.18 24.54 -15.75
C THR A 752 -34.65 23.14 -16.23
N GLU A 753 -35.95 22.98 -16.56
CA GLU A 753 -36.59 21.70 -16.98
C GLU A 753 -36.13 21.12 -18.34
N ASP A 754 -35.60 21.95 -19.26
CA ASP A 754 -35.39 21.55 -20.67
C ASP A 754 -33.93 21.40 -21.11
N MET A 755 -32.92 21.58 -20.23
CA MET A 755 -31.52 21.56 -20.65
C MET A 755 -30.60 20.76 -19.73
N SER A 756 -30.39 19.48 -20.04
CA SER A 756 -29.13 18.74 -19.79
C SER A 756 -28.55 18.76 -18.37
N ASP A 757 -29.36 18.98 -17.35
CA ASP A 757 -28.92 18.99 -15.96
C ASP A 757 -28.44 17.59 -15.58
N ARG A 758 -27.16 17.49 -15.24
CA ARG A 758 -26.49 16.23 -14.91
C ARG A 758 -25.81 16.29 -13.57
N ASN A 759 -25.95 17.39 -12.80
CA ASN A 759 -25.25 17.60 -11.53
C ASN A 759 -23.78 17.16 -11.64
N THR A 760 -23.11 17.63 -12.70
CA THR A 760 -21.83 17.05 -13.17
C THR A 760 -20.77 18.09 -13.50
N LEU A 761 -19.51 17.67 -13.37
CA LEU A 761 -18.33 18.36 -13.88
C LEU A 761 -17.82 17.76 -15.20
N ASP A 762 -18.51 16.72 -15.71
CA ASP A 762 -18.21 16.07 -16.97
C ASP A 762 -19.03 16.66 -18.11
N VAL A 763 -18.35 17.27 -19.08
CA VAL A 763 -18.97 17.75 -20.32
C VAL A 763 -18.89 16.67 -21.38
N VAL A 764 -20.04 16.27 -21.91
CA VAL A 764 -20.16 15.29 -22.99
C VAL A 764 -20.51 15.99 -24.30
N THR A 765 -19.75 15.69 -25.35
CA THR A 765 -20.01 16.26 -26.68
C THR A 765 -21.08 15.47 -27.43
N SER A 766 -21.92 16.16 -28.21
CA SER A 766 -22.91 15.50 -29.08
C SER A 766 -22.30 15.01 -30.39
N VAL A 767 -22.71 13.82 -30.81
CA VAL A 767 -22.37 13.26 -32.12
C VAL A 767 -23.20 13.91 -33.23
N ALA A 768 -24.43 14.34 -32.94
CA ALA A 768 -25.34 14.95 -33.92
C ALA A 768 -24.94 16.40 -34.28
N HIS A 769 -24.22 17.09 -33.40
CA HIS A 769 -23.66 18.43 -33.63
C HIS A 769 -22.19 18.42 -34.07
N ALA A 770 -21.61 17.23 -34.28
CA ALA A 770 -20.31 17.10 -34.89
C ALA A 770 -20.45 17.42 -36.38
N ILE A 771 -20.05 18.63 -36.77
CA ILE A 771 -19.69 18.90 -38.15
C ILE A 771 -18.47 18.00 -38.43
N ASP A 772 -18.48 17.25 -39.53
CA ASP A 772 -17.37 16.41 -40.00
C ASP A 772 -16.00 17.14 -39.85
N ASP A 773 -15.02 16.52 -39.17
CA ASP A 773 -13.55 16.68 -39.36
C ASP A 773 -12.73 16.63 -38.04
N VAL A 774 -11.63 15.86 -38.05
CA VAL A 774 -10.56 15.85 -37.03
C VAL A 774 -9.66 17.08 -37.11
N VAL A 775 -9.68 17.85 -38.21
CA VAL A 775 -8.83 19.04 -38.45
C VAL A 775 -9.64 20.22 -38.98
N GLN A 776 -10.54 20.76 -38.16
CA GLN A 776 -11.56 21.71 -38.63
C GLN A 776 -11.10 23.19 -38.66
N ARG A 777 -9.98 23.53 -37.99
CA ARG A 777 -9.47 24.91 -37.87
C ARG A 777 -8.01 25.09 -38.23
N LEU A 778 -7.60 24.56 -39.39
CA LEU A 778 -6.33 24.94 -39.99
C LEU A 778 -6.33 26.46 -40.29
N ARG A 779 -5.59 27.24 -39.49
CA ARG A 779 -5.31 28.67 -39.70
C ARG A 779 -3.83 28.85 -39.97
N VAL A 780 -3.51 29.81 -40.83
CA VAL A 780 -2.15 30.16 -41.21
C VAL A 780 -2.04 31.67 -41.18
N GLU A 781 -1.30 32.20 -40.21
CA GLU A 781 -1.19 33.64 -39.92
C GLU A 781 0.24 34.00 -39.50
N PRO A 782 0.87 35.05 -40.04
CA PRO A 782 0.39 35.91 -41.12
C PRO A 782 0.35 35.18 -42.48
N ASN A 783 -0.59 35.56 -43.34
CA ASN A 783 -0.72 35.04 -44.69
C ASN A 783 -1.28 36.15 -45.62
N PRO A 784 -0.44 36.81 -46.44
CA PRO A 784 0.94 36.43 -46.76
C PRO A 784 1.95 36.68 -45.63
N PHE A 785 3.08 35.98 -45.68
CA PHE A 785 4.26 36.22 -44.83
C PHE A 785 5.51 36.51 -45.67
N THR A 786 6.52 37.13 -45.06
CA THR A 786 7.69 37.74 -45.71
C THR A 786 9.00 37.21 -45.15
N PRO A 787 9.51 36.04 -45.60
CA PRO A 787 10.75 35.45 -45.11
C PRO A 787 12.01 36.17 -45.66
N ASN A 788 12.17 37.46 -45.33
CA ASN A 788 13.28 38.31 -45.79
C ASN A 788 14.34 38.57 -44.70
N SER A 789 14.16 37.96 -43.52
CA SER A 789 15.00 38.10 -42.33
C SER A 789 15.07 39.52 -41.76
N ASP A 790 14.02 40.32 -41.90
CA ASP A 790 13.93 41.66 -41.33
C ASP A 790 13.35 41.71 -39.90
N GLY A 791 12.95 40.56 -39.37
CA GLY A 791 12.35 40.38 -38.05
C GLY A 791 10.83 40.53 -38.04
N VAL A 792 10.17 40.77 -39.18
CA VAL A 792 8.73 41.02 -39.30
C VAL A 792 8.10 40.01 -40.25
N ASN A 793 7.16 39.20 -39.73
CA ASN A 793 6.42 38.20 -40.51
C ASN A 793 7.34 37.21 -41.28
N ASP A 794 8.54 36.93 -40.76
CA ASP A 794 9.51 36.03 -41.39
C ASP A 794 9.06 34.56 -41.47
N ALA A 795 8.08 34.18 -40.63
CA ALA A 795 7.45 32.88 -40.63
C ALA A 795 5.93 33.01 -40.53
N SER A 796 5.22 32.01 -41.04
CA SER A 796 3.79 31.86 -40.85
C SER A 796 3.48 30.81 -39.80
N ARG A 797 2.61 31.15 -38.85
CA ARG A 797 2.17 30.26 -37.79
C ARG A 797 0.95 29.46 -38.26
N ILE A 798 1.09 28.15 -38.27
CA ILE A 798 0.10 27.16 -38.61
C ILE A 798 -0.53 26.66 -37.32
N THR A 799 -1.84 26.87 -37.14
CA THR A 799 -2.57 26.36 -35.97
C THR A 799 -3.67 25.41 -36.40
N TYR A 800 -3.84 24.32 -35.67
CA TYR A 800 -4.87 23.30 -35.91
C TYR A 800 -5.24 22.61 -34.60
N ASP A 801 -6.44 22.01 -34.59
CA ASP A 801 -6.94 21.23 -33.46
C ASP A 801 -7.00 19.75 -33.87
N ILE A 802 -6.65 18.85 -32.95
CA ILE A 802 -6.87 17.41 -33.08
C ILE A 802 -7.98 17.02 -32.10
N LEU A 803 -9.05 16.42 -32.62
CA LEU A 803 -10.26 16.08 -31.88
C LEU A 803 -10.43 14.57 -31.80
N ARG A 804 -10.96 14.07 -30.67
CA ARG A 804 -11.47 12.69 -30.51
C ARG A 804 -10.50 11.56 -30.89
N VAL A 805 -9.22 11.66 -30.52
CA VAL A 805 -8.27 10.54 -30.60
C VAL A 805 -8.06 9.91 -29.22
N VAL A 806 -7.90 8.59 -29.18
CA VAL A 806 -7.70 7.82 -27.94
C VAL A 806 -6.21 7.70 -27.59
N GLU A 807 -5.35 7.74 -28.61
CA GLU A 807 -3.89 7.68 -28.53
C GLU A 807 -3.28 8.77 -29.43
N ASP A 808 -1.96 8.98 -29.32
CA ASP A 808 -1.24 9.94 -30.15
C ASP A 808 -1.31 9.53 -31.62
N VAL A 809 -1.70 10.46 -32.49
CA VAL A 809 -1.80 10.24 -33.94
C VAL A 809 -0.71 10.98 -34.69
N PRO A 810 -0.09 10.38 -35.72
CA PRO A 810 0.89 11.07 -36.55
C PRO A 810 0.18 12.12 -37.41
N VAL A 811 0.51 13.38 -37.21
CA VAL A 811 0.02 14.51 -38.01
C VAL A 811 1.11 14.96 -38.96
N THR A 812 0.85 14.80 -40.26
CA THR A 812 1.78 15.18 -41.32
C THR A 812 1.35 16.50 -41.96
N LEU A 813 2.24 17.48 -41.94
CA LEU A 813 2.09 18.75 -42.63
C LEU A 813 2.95 18.73 -43.90
N GLU A 814 2.34 19.08 -45.01
CA GLU A 814 2.97 19.08 -46.32
C GLU A 814 2.66 20.40 -47.03
N VAL A 815 3.68 21.08 -47.53
CA VAL A 815 3.54 22.27 -48.35
C VAL A 815 3.82 21.89 -49.79
N TYR A 816 2.90 22.22 -50.69
CA TYR A 816 2.98 21.95 -52.11
C TYR A 816 3.06 23.25 -52.91
N ASP A 817 3.84 23.26 -53.99
CA ASP A 817 3.70 24.27 -55.03
C ASP A 817 2.42 24.01 -55.87
N LEU A 818 2.01 24.98 -56.70
CA LEU A 818 0.81 24.84 -57.54
C LEU A 818 0.93 23.75 -58.63
N SER A 819 2.11 23.15 -58.84
CA SER A 819 2.28 21.99 -59.73
C SER A 819 1.97 20.66 -59.03
N GLY A 820 1.68 20.70 -57.72
CA GLY A 820 1.44 19.52 -56.89
C GLY A 820 2.72 18.87 -56.36
N ARG A 821 3.87 19.54 -56.45
CA ARG A 821 5.14 19.03 -55.90
C ARG A 821 5.29 19.48 -54.46
N ALA A 822 5.50 18.53 -53.55
CA ALA A 822 5.80 18.82 -52.15
C ALA A 822 7.17 19.52 -52.04
N VAL A 823 7.19 20.72 -51.47
CA VAL A 823 8.39 21.53 -51.23
C VAL A 823 8.88 21.40 -49.79
N ARG A 824 7.97 21.16 -48.85
CA ARG A 824 8.27 20.95 -47.44
C ARG A 824 7.34 19.87 -46.88
N SER A 825 7.84 18.98 -46.04
CA SER A 825 7.00 18.01 -45.32
C SER A 825 7.62 17.66 -43.97
N TRP A 826 6.78 17.54 -42.94
CA TRP A 826 7.20 17.08 -41.62
C TRP A 826 6.01 16.43 -40.90
N THR A 827 6.32 15.51 -39.98
CA THR A 827 5.31 14.75 -39.22
C THR A 827 5.62 14.86 -37.75
N ASN A 828 4.58 15.06 -36.95
CA ASN A 828 4.67 15.07 -35.49
C ASN A 828 3.56 14.19 -34.92
N ASP A 829 3.88 13.42 -33.88
CA ASP A 829 2.85 12.70 -33.12
C ASP A 829 2.10 13.69 -32.22
N ARG A 830 0.76 13.61 -32.23
CA ARG A 830 -0.13 14.57 -31.59
C ARG A 830 -1.27 13.86 -30.88
N ALA A 831 -1.39 14.12 -29.58
CA ALA A 831 -2.57 13.79 -28.79
C ALA A 831 -3.77 14.67 -29.18
N VAL A 832 -4.92 14.46 -28.53
CA VAL A 832 -6.00 15.46 -28.54
C VAL A 832 -5.49 16.79 -27.97
N GLY A 833 -5.68 17.88 -28.70
CA GLY A 833 -5.17 19.19 -28.30
C GLY A 833 -5.26 20.25 -29.40
N SER A 834 -4.86 21.48 -29.04
CA SER A 834 -4.58 22.54 -30.01
C SER A 834 -3.08 22.70 -30.20
N PHE A 835 -2.62 22.67 -31.45
CA PHE A 835 -1.20 22.74 -31.79
C PHE A 835 -0.89 23.96 -32.65
N ALA A 836 0.35 24.44 -32.51
CA ALA A 836 0.88 25.54 -33.28
C ALA A 836 2.27 25.17 -33.79
N GLU A 837 2.49 25.36 -35.08
CA GLU A 837 3.73 25.06 -35.78
C GLU A 837 4.10 26.23 -36.69
N GLU A 838 5.35 26.33 -37.13
CA GLU A 838 5.82 27.46 -37.92
C GLU A 838 6.46 27.00 -39.22
N TRP A 839 6.21 27.76 -40.28
CA TRP A 839 6.91 27.60 -41.55
C TRP A 839 7.54 28.93 -41.95
N ASP A 840 8.87 28.90 -42.10
CA ASP A 840 9.76 30.02 -42.43
C ASP A 840 9.93 30.22 -43.95
N GLY A 841 9.13 29.54 -44.76
CA GLY A 841 9.23 29.63 -46.22
C GLY A 841 10.41 28.87 -46.79
N THR A 842 10.99 27.92 -46.07
CA THR A 842 12.06 27.04 -46.59
C THR A 842 11.53 25.71 -47.12
N ASP A 843 12.26 25.10 -48.05
CA ASP A 843 12.06 23.74 -48.53
C ASP A 843 12.70 22.70 -47.59
N ASN A 844 12.58 21.41 -47.91
CA ASN A 844 13.22 20.33 -47.13
C ASN A 844 14.75 20.40 -47.06
N SER A 845 15.40 21.17 -47.95
CA SER A 845 16.86 21.39 -47.95
C SER A 845 17.27 22.66 -47.21
N GLY A 846 16.32 23.40 -46.63
CA GLY A 846 16.54 24.66 -45.93
C GLY A 846 16.71 25.87 -46.84
N ASN A 847 16.39 25.76 -48.14
CA ASN A 847 16.45 26.90 -49.07
C ASN A 847 15.10 27.62 -49.12
N HIS A 848 15.10 28.96 -49.23
CA HIS A 848 13.85 29.72 -49.41
C HIS A 848 13.12 29.35 -50.70
N VAL A 849 11.81 29.17 -50.60
CA VAL A 849 10.93 28.93 -51.74
C VAL A 849 10.64 30.24 -52.48
N PRO A 850 10.52 30.25 -53.82
CA PRO A 850 10.21 31.48 -54.57
C PRO A 850 8.90 32.14 -54.12
N PRO A 851 8.76 33.48 -54.23
CA PRO A 851 7.48 34.14 -53.97
C PRO A 851 6.35 33.55 -54.82
N GLY A 852 5.20 33.29 -54.19
CA GLY A 852 4.10 32.60 -54.85
C GLY A 852 3.05 32.05 -53.88
N LEU A 853 2.08 31.33 -54.45
CA LEU A 853 1.06 30.61 -53.70
C LEU A 853 1.49 29.16 -53.50
N TYR A 854 1.29 28.66 -52.29
CA TYR A 854 1.56 27.30 -51.88
C TYR A 854 0.30 26.70 -51.24
N LEU A 855 0.16 25.38 -51.29
CA LEU A 855 -0.91 24.64 -50.63
C LEU A 855 -0.33 23.91 -49.42
N LEU A 856 -0.74 24.31 -48.22
CA LEU A 856 -0.49 23.57 -47.00
C LEU A 856 -1.57 22.52 -46.82
N LYS A 857 -1.18 21.25 -46.77
CA LYS A 857 -2.01 20.10 -46.47
C LYS A 857 -1.63 19.57 -45.09
N VAL A 858 -2.62 19.35 -44.24
CA VAL A 858 -2.45 18.71 -42.93
C VAL A 858 -3.24 17.40 -42.95
N THR A 859 -2.55 16.29 -42.68
CA THR A 859 -3.13 14.94 -42.68
C THR A 859 -2.96 14.32 -41.30
N GLY A 860 -4.05 13.83 -40.71
CA GLY A 860 -4.01 13.01 -39.50
C GLY A 860 -4.54 11.61 -39.79
N ASP A 861 -3.75 10.59 -39.47
CA ASP A 861 -4.13 9.18 -39.58
C ASP A 861 -4.85 8.77 -38.28
N THR A 862 -6.13 8.37 -38.37
CA THR A 862 -6.94 8.01 -37.19
C THR A 862 -7.61 6.66 -37.38
N ASP A 863 -8.04 6.03 -36.27
CA ASP A 863 -8.78 4.75 -36.28
C ASP A 863 -10.07 4.79 -37.11
N THR A 864 -10.59 5.99 -37.38
CA THR A 864 -11.78 6.24 -38.20
C THR A 864 -11.48 6.57 -39.68
N GLY A 865 -10.20 6.66 -40.05
CA GLY A 865 -9.68 6.94 -41.40
C GLY A 865 -8.72 8.14 -41.47
N ASP A 866 -8.05 8.31 -42.62
CA ASP A 866 -7.19 9.47 -42.94
C ASP A 866 -8.03 10.74 -43.12
N ILE A 867 -7.69 11.80 -42.39
CA ILE A 867 -8.39 13.09 -42.45
C ILE A 867 -7.45 14.15 -42.95
N VAL A 868 -7.89 14.91 -43.97
CA VAL A 868 -7.06 15.86 -44.72
C VAL A 868 -7.70 17.24 -44.72
N SER A 869 -6.97 18.25 -44.26
CA SER A 869 -7.33 19.66 -44.37
C SER A 869 -6.32 20.39 -45.26
N THR A 870 -6.76 21.42 -46.01
CA THR A 870 -5.86 22.17 -46.91
C THR A 870 -6.13 23.68 -46.83
N ARG A 871 -5.05 24.48 -46.81
CA ARG A 871 -5.08 25.94 -46.87
C ARG A 871 -4.07 26.48 -47.87
N VAL A 872 -4.40 27.62 -48.48
CA VAL A 872 -3.45 28.37 -49.30
C VAL A 872 -2.56 29.19 -48.39
N VAL A 873 -1.25 29.17 -48.62
CA VAL A 873 -0.25 29.98 -47.94
C VAL A 873 0.48 30.81 -48.99
N SER A 874 0.60 32.12 -48.75
CA SER A 874 1.20 33.06 -49.68
C SER A 874 2.57 33.52 -49.16
N VAL A 875 3.60 33.33 -49.97
CA VAL A 875 4.97 33.77 -49.69
C VAL A 875 5.26 34.98 -50.56
N VAL A 876 5.66 36.09 -49.95
CA VAL A 876 6.04 37.33 -50.67
C VAL A 876 7.28 37.92 -50.02
N TYR A 877 8.33 38.26 -50.77
CA TYR A 877 9.49 38.97 -50.25
C TYR A 877 10.31 39.61 -51.38
#